data_AF-A0AAW6MAE0-F1
#
_entry.id   AF-A0AAW6MAE0-F1
#
_cell.length_a   1.000
_cell.length_b   1.000
_cell.length_c   1.000
_cell.angle_alpha   90.00
_cell.angle_beta   90.00
_cell.angle_gamma   90.00
#
_symmetry.space_group_name_H-M   'P 1'
#
loop_
_entity.id
_entity.type
_entity.pdbx_description
1 polymer ?
#
loop_
_entity_poly.entity_id
_entity_poly.type
_entity_poly.pdbx_seq_one_letter_code
_entity_poly.pdbx_strand_id
1 'polypeptide(L)'
;MILFFFCWSSGSAQLLTDKLFFEHLTTEDGLSHNYVQSIYQDKDGFIWLGSDNGLNRYDGQRIDIFSTNTQPTLGGNKIRRIIQDRDKNLWILHENGLDRMKYSTQQVKSFLYDKNQSSRWVGIGVDKEESLVAYTEKKIFRYDMEKDTLVVLQDAPEEYRYSAFVQAGGKYYVGTRQHGIIVYDENWQLLEHIYPKSIEKGPLTDGLINVLRVDSEGCLWSVIVGICINKYNPKTKEVKTYKLSSTSLLNKEIRDIIELNKDYMLIGTFNGLFRLHKDNMEEVIVEKGEIGEEGGLSYYSIYSLFKDRQGIVWVGTYAGGVNYSHSYNQRFRFFAPSHLAGRFRMAKEDADNNIWFATEGNGLLCHRPKTGQVESFWLNENKHHNDNIIKSICISGDTIMCGNQRGEVYNYSIKRNKFSLLRKYDNTNILYIFKDSKGHWWISVQDQGVFCLNMDSVRFPCSNYIDEIDPGILVFATQKDGLYVYNLNTGQKKQISAADLGVPADKSLSITSFCRDSEHNLWMTTERQGLLSVDKHWKMRKQHLSHTKVHSDKLYFVAKQNEERLWVIGAHKLYLFDPKEEQLHTFDNNNGLRLTDMDASSLIDSANRFWILGNTGYIMVDNRNFMLNDIPASVILTTLRINNKLQRPCEGSVLDKCLAETSMLCLKHNQTNISIAYASDNHIYGNSDRFFYKMDGVDPDWVDAGNRREVFYSNLASGNYLLRIKVLNNDGTIGPETHLKIEVLPPLWARWWAFAIYAAIIFYILQRYITYKQRKQRLEHELYLKQIEKDKSEEFNRELQTFFTQVAHEFRTPLTLILNPLDEIQKKIIHVSGVEEDLLLIRRNAKRLLTLVNDLMDLRKIENGNGELELSSFNFNDFIQEIYYSFQVTARQRDIALQLSLPETPILATFDKDALEKVFFNLLSNALKFTPEGGTVILAVSLIEGEKPQIHVEVKDTGVGISNEDINKIFKPFALSHQDLHGQMGGSGVGLTIARAIVEKHQGTISVRRREPHGTCFSIDLPWRYDKCYEVAVQDTLDESEDAVDDASSFKVTSISETILLVDDNIEILTYLQKELSRNFKVITAQNGREALEVLGKENMSLVVSDVMMPEMDGMELCTYIKENPSFCHLPVILLTAKSMTMYVEEGFQAGADDYLVKPFKVSTLIV
;
A
#
# COMPACT_ATOMS: atom_id res chain seq x y z
N MET A 1 61.07 -42.01 12.82
CA MET A 1 60.59 -40.68 13.27
C MET A 1 61.32 -39.52 12.55
N ILE A 2 61.73 -39.66 11.27
CA ILE A 2 62.30 -38.56 10.44
C ILE A 2 61.70 -38.56 9.00
N LEU A 3 60.84 -39.53 8.65
CA LEU A 3 60.28 -39.68 7.29
C LEU A 3 58.85 -39.13 7.10
N PHE A 4 58.28 -38.46 8.10
CA PHE A 4 56.91 -37.93 8.05
C PHE A 4 56.82 -36.41 7.82
N PHE A 5 57.94 -35.71 7.66
CA PHE A 5 57.98 -34.24 7.54
C PHE A 5 58.11 -33.71 6.09
N PHE A 6 58.17 -34.59 5.07
CA PHE A 6 58.43 -34.18 3.68
C PHE A 6 57.22 -34.28 2.72
N CYS A 7 56.01 -34.60 3.19
CA CYS A 7 54.82 -34.72 2.33
C CYS A 7 53.82 -33.54 2.44
N TRP A 8 54.15 -32.45 3.13
CA TRP A 8 53.24 -31.31 3.35
C TRP A 8 53.74 -29.98 2.77
N SER A 9 54.63 -30.00 1.77
CA SER A 9 55.19 -28.78 1.17
C SER A 9 55.16 -28.75 -0.37
N SER A 10 54.41 -29.61 -1.04
CA SER A 10 54.34 -29.65 -2.51
C SER A 10 52.93 -29.39 -3.06
N GLY A 11 52.15 -28.54 -2.38
CA GLY A 11 50.74 -28.27 -2.71
C GLY A 11 50.38 -26.78 -2.67
N SER A 12 51.25 -25.90 -3.16
CA SER A 12 50.91 -24.49 -3.41
C SER A 12 52.05 -23.77 -4.14
N ALA A 13 52.49 -24.31 -5.27
CA ALA A 13 53.48 -23.67 -6.13
C ALA A 13 53.17 -23.93 -7.61
N GLN A 14 51.95 -23.62 -8.04
CA GLN A 14 51.60 -23.46 -9.46
C GLN A 14 50.24 -22.75 -9.59
N LEU A 15 50.25 -21.41 -9.47
CA LEU A 15 49.17 -20.52 -9.95
C LEU A 15 49.73 -19.10 -10.22
N LEU A 16 51.03 -19.00 -10.54
CA LEU A 16 51.80 -17.76 -10.50
C LEU A 16 51.92 -17.01 -11.83
N THR A 17 51.21 -17.43 -12.89
CA THR A 17 51.31 -16.80 -14.22
C THR A 17 49.98 -16.45 -14.89
N ASP A 18 48.84 -16.73 -14.27
CA ASP A 18 47.55 -16.41 -14.89
C ASP A 18 47.20 -14.92 -14.68
N LYS A 19 46.91 -14.24 -15.79
CA LYS A 19 46.43 -12.84 -15.88
C LYS A 19 45.13 -12.68 -15.10
N LEU A 20 44.85 -11.53 -14.49
CA LEU A 20 43.54 -11.31 -13.85
C LEU A 20 42.43 -11.25 -14.90
N PHE A 21 41.29 -11.86 -14.60
CA PHE A 21 40.09 -11.79 -15.44
C PHE A 21 39.04 -10.93 -14.74
N PHE A 22 38.61 -9.84 -15.37
CA PHE A 22 37.69 -8.88 -14.78
C PHE A 22 36.27 -8.98 -15.35
N GLU A 23 35.31 -8.87 -14.44
CA GLU A 23 33.92 -8.54 -14.73
C GLU A 23 33.65 -7.08 -14.35
N HIS A 24 32.55 -6.50 -14.82
CA HIS A 24 32.31 -5.05 -14.75
C HIS A 24 30.96 -4.72 -14.12
N LEU A 25 30.93 -3.65 -13.33
CA LEU A 25 29.72 -2.97 -12.87
C LEU A 25 29.77 -1.52 -13.35
N THR A 26 28.75 -1.13 -14.11
CA THR A 26 28.62 0.20 -14.70
C THR A 26 27.28 0.83 -14.34
N THR A 27 27.00 2.02 -14.89
CA THR A 27 25.69 2.67 -14.80
C THR A 27 24.55 1.82 -15.36
N GLU A 28 24.81 0.89 -16.29
CA GLU A 28 23.78 -0.03 -16.82
C GLU A 28 23.34 -1.06 -15.76
N ASP A 29 24.24 -1.39 -14.83
CA ASP A 29 24.00 -2.32 -13.71
C ASP A 29 23.40 -1.63 -12.49
N GLY A 30 23.15 -0.32 -12.56
CA GLY A 30 22.53 0.49 -11.50
C GLY A 30 23.52 1.33 -10.68
N LEU A 31 24.80 1.40 -11.07
CA LEU A 31 25.76 2.29 -10.43
C LEU A 31 25.38 3.77 -10.67
N SER A 32 25.47 4.61 -9.64
CA SER A 32 25.07 6.02 -9.76
C SER A 32 25.99 6.86 -10.66
N HIS A 33 27.27 6.49 -10.78
CA HIS A 33 28.24 7.09 -11.70
C HIS A 33 29.43 6.16 -11.95
N ASN A 34 29.96 6.14 -13.18
CA ASN A 34 31.11 5.29 -13.56
C ASN A 34 32.48 5.74 -13.02
N TYR A 35 32.51 6.81 -12.22
CA TYR A 35 33.76 7.32 -11.64
C TYR A 35 33.81 6.93 -10.18
N VAL A 36 34.56 5.88 -9.85
CA VAL A 36 34.58 5.25 -8.52
C VAL A 36 35.91 5.52 -7.82
N GLN A 37 35.85 6.31 -6.76
CA GLN A 37 37.01 6.82 -6.01
C GLN A 37 37.32 6.02 -4.74
N SER A 38 36.35 5.27 -4.21
CA SER A 38 36.54 4.48 -2.99
C SER A 38 35.68 3.22 -3.03
N ILE A 39 36.24 2.12 -2.53
CA ILE A 39 35.55 0.84 -2.38
C ILE A 39 35.81 0.35 -0.95
N TYR A 40 34.77 -0.17 -0.30
CA TYR A 40 34.85 -0.67 1.07
C TYR A 40 33.86 -1.81 1.29
N GLN A 41 34.18 -2.79 2.13
CA GLN A 41 33.24 -3.84 2.54
C GLN A 41 32.87 -3.67 4.01
N ASP A 42 31.58 -3.63 4.32
CA ASP A 42 31.12 -3.52 5.71
C ASP A 42 31.19 -4.85 6.49
N LYS A 43 30.90 -4.80 7.79
CA LYS A 43 30.88 -5.97 8.68
C LYS A 43 29.90 -7.06 8.27
N ASP A 44 28.80 -6.71 7.62
CA ASP A 44 27.76 -7.64 7.18
C ASP A 44 28.01 -8.18 5.76
N GLY A 45 29.02 -7.65 5.06
CA GLY A 45 29.49 -8.16 3.77
C GLY A 45 29.08 -7.32 2.57
N PHE A 46 28.30 -6.25 2.72
CA PHE A 46 27.93 -5.39 1.61
C PHE A 46 29.13 -4.60 1.09
N ILE A 47 29.20 -4.43 -0.23
CA ILE A 47 30.22 -3.62 -0.90
C ILE A 47 29.70 -2.20 -1.08
N TRP A 48 30.43 -1.23 -0.55
CA TRP A 48 30.13 0.19 -0.64
C TRP A 48 31.07 0.85 -1.66
N LEU A 49 30.50 1.47 -2.69
CA LEU A 49 31.19 2.11 -3.79
C LEU A 49 30.94 3.62 -3.76
N GLY A 50 31.98 4.38 -3.47
CA GLY A 50 31.97 5.83 -3.49
C GLY A 50 32.19 6.36 -4.90
N SER A 51 31.16 6.95 -5.48
CA SER A 51 31.22 7.53 -6.83
C SER A 51 31.25 9.06 -6.81
N ASP A 52 31.48 9.69 -7.97
CA ASP A 52 31.38 11.15 -8.10
C ASP A 52 29.94 11.68 -7.96
N ASN A 53 28.91 10.81 -8.04
CA ASN A 53 27.52 11.21 -7.89
C ASN A 53 26.72 10.25 -7.00
N GLY A 54 27.20 10.01 -5.78
CA GLY A 54 26.51 9.27 -4.74
C GLY A 54 27.31 8.08 -4.21
N LEU A 55 26.85 7.59 -3.06
CA LEU A 55 27.30 6.37 -2.42
C LEU A 55 26.43 5.21 -2.89
N ASN A 56 27.03 4.11 -3.31
CA ASN A 56 26.34 2.94 -3.83
C ASN A 56 26.59 1.76 -2.89
N ARG A 57 25.55 1.06 -2.48
CA ARG A 57 25.65 -0.21 -1.74
C ARG A 57 25.28 -1.36 -2.65
N TYR A 58 26.20 -2.28 -2.84
CA TYR A 58 26.05 -3.48 -3.64
C TYR A 58 25.94 -4.71 -2.75
N ASP A 59 24.91 -5.52 -3.01
CA ASP A 59 24.60 -6.75 -2.26
C ASP A 59 24.91 -8.04 -3.03
N GLY A 60 25.67 -7.96 -4.12
CA GLY A 60 25.98 -9.08 -5.01
C GLY A 60 25.09 -9.15 -6.25
N GLN A 61 23.98 -8.39 -6.31
CA GLN A 61 23.12 -8.32 -7.50
C GLN A 61 22.55 -6.92 -7.74
N ARG A 62 22.10 -6.24 -6.70
CA ARG A 62 21.44 -4.94 -6.77
C ARG A 62 22.32 -3.85 -6.15
N ILE A 63 22.22 -2.66 -6.73
CA ILE A 63 22.83 -1.44 -6.21
C ILE A 63 21.75 -0.53 -5.62
N ASP A 64 21.89 -0.19 -4.34
CA ASP A 64 21.12 0.86 -3.68
C ASP A 64 21.92 2.17 -3.65
N ILE A 65 21.31 3.27 -4.10
CA ILE A 65 21.96 4.57 -4.23
C ILE A 65 21.57 5.48 -3.06
N PHE A 66 22.58 6.11 -2.46
CA PHE A 66 22.47 7.13 -1.42
C PHE A 66 23.12 8.43 -1.93
N SER A 67 22.38 9.54 -1.85
CA SER A 67 22.76 10.86 -2.38
C SER A 67 22.09 11.97 -1.57
N THR A 68 22.31 13.22 -1.97
CA THR A 68 21.61 14.40 -1.42
C THR A 68 20.10 14.39 -1.70
N ASN A 69 19.63 13.60 -2.66
CA ASN A 69 18.22 13.57 -3.10
C ASN A 69 17.47 12.33 -2.63
N THR A 70 18.16 11.39 -1.99
CA THR A 70 17.57 10.17 -1.44
C THR A 70 17.35 10.32 0.06
N GLN A 71 16.57 9.41 0.62
CA GLN A 71 16.52 9.20 2.06
C GLN A 71 17.19 7.85 2.38
N PRO A 72 18.11 7.78 3.35
CA PRO A 72 18.67 8.91 4.09
C PRO A 72 19.47 9.87 3.20
N THR A 73 19.49 11.15 3.59
CA THR A 73 20.09 12.24 2.82
C THR A 73 21.54 12.43 3.23
N LEU A 74 22.44 12.41 2.25
CA LEU A 74 23.87 12.71 2.44
C LEU A 74 24.14 14.21 2.30
N GLY A 75 25.23 14.68 2.92
CA GLY A 75 25.71 16.07 2.86
C GLY A 75 26.47 16.42 1.57
N GLY A 76 26.74 15.45 0.70
CA GLY A 76 27.36 15.64 -0.62
C GLY A 76 27.31 14.39 -1.48
N ASN A 77 27.64 14.54 -2.78
CA ASN A 77 27.51 13.47 -3.76
C ASN A 77 28.87 12.90 -4.22
N LYS A 78 29.96 13.68 -4.19
CA LYS A 78 31.30 13.21 -4.59
C LYS A 78 31.97 12.49 -3.43
N ILE A 79 31.78 11.18 -3.36
CA ILE A 79 32.30 10.36 -2.27
C ILE A 79 33.78 10.04 -2.51
N ARG A 80 34.62 10.42 -1.55
CA ARG A 80 36.08 10.28 -1.63
C ARG A 80 36.63 9.09 -0.85
N ARG A 81 36.04 8.77 0.30
CA ARG A 81 36.52 7.68 1.16
C ARG A 81 35.40 7.15 2.05
N ILE A 82 35.39 5.84 2.25
CA ILE A 82 34.41 5.14 3.09
C ILE A 82 35.18 4.27 4.08
N ILE A 83 34.78 4.30 5.35
CA ILE A 83 35.26 3.37 6.39
C ILE A 83 34.09 3.03 7.34
N GLN A 84 34.24 1.98 8.13
CA GLN A 84 33.30 1.62 9.20
C GLN A 84 34.03 1.61 10.55
N ASP A 85 33.33 2.04 11.61
CA ASP A 85 33.84 1.99 12.98
C ASP A 85 33.45 0.71 13.74
N ARG A 86 33.85 0.60 15.01
CA ARG A 86 33.54 -0.55 15.87
C ARG A 86 32.04 -0.82 16.02
N ASP A 87 31.23 0.24 16.10
CA ASP A 87 29.77 0.21 16.33
C ASP A 87 28.98 0.07 15.03
N LYS A 88 29.65 -0.36 13.95
CA LYS A 88 29.12 -0.51 12.59
C LYS A 88 28.71 0.80 11.90
N ASN A 89 28.94 1.98 12.47
CA ASN A 89 28.59 3.21 11.76
C ASN A 89 29.49 3.41 10.53
N LEU A 90 28.88 3.79 9.43
CA LEU A 90 29.57 4.09 8.19
C LEU A 90 29.97 5.56 8.17
N TRP A 91 31.25 5.83 7.93
CA TRP A 91 31.81 7.16 7.81
C TRP A 91 32.15 7.44 6.36
N ILE A 92 31.56 8.51 5.83
CA ILE A 92 31.55 8.83 4.40
C ILE A 92 32.17 10.21 4.22
N LEU A 93 33.38 10.27 3.69
CA LEU A 93 34.04 11.52 3.35
C LEU A 93 33.60 11.95 1.95
N HIS A 94 33.06 13.17 1.83
CA HIS A 94 32.59 13.74 0.56
C HIS A 94 33.16 15.15 0.35
N GLU A 95 32.79 15.82 -0.74
CA GLU A 95 33.38 17.11 -1.13
C GLU A 95 33.14 18.25 -0.14
N ASN A 96 31.99 18.21 0.56
CA ASN A 96 31.51 19.26 1.48
C ASN A 96 31.86 18.99 2.95
N GLY A 97 32.23 17.77 3.32
CA GLY A 97 32.31 17.38 4.72
C GLY A 97 32.50 15.89 4.94
N LEU A 98 32.16 15.46 6.15
CA LEU A 98 32.16 14.08 6.60
C LEU A 98 30.78 13.71 7.14
N ASP A 99 30.17 12.65 6.62
CA ASP A 99 28.91 12.13 7.11
C ASP A 99 29.13 10.88 7.97
N ARG A 100 28.36 10.76 9.06
CA ARG A 100 28.19 9.52 9.81
C ARG A 100 26.81 8.97 9.55
N MET A 101 26.74 7.76 9.00
CA MET A 101 25.50 6.99 8.87
C MET A 101 25.47 5.87 9.92
N LYS A 102 24.51 5.94 10.84
CA LYS A 102 24.30 4.85 11.81
C LYS A 102 23.75 3.62 11.09
N TYR A 103 24.35 2.45 11.30
CA TYR A 103 23.92 1.23 10.60
C TYR A 103 22.50 0.79 10.98
N SER A 104 22.21 0.78 12.29
CA SER A 104 20.94 0.30 12.83
C SER A 104 19.76 1.21 12.46
N THR A 105 19.94 2.53 12.47
CA THR A 105 18.84 3.47 12.20
C THR A 105 18.87 4.10 10.80
N GLN A 106 19.97 3.92 10.06
CA GLN A 106 20.27 4.63 8.80
C GLN A 106 20.22 6.16 8.90
N GLN A 107 20.25 6.72 10.12
CA GLN A 107 20.28 8.17 10.32
C GLN A 107 21.65 8.73 9.98
N VAL A 108 21.66 9.80 9.20
CA VAL A 108 22.85 10.50 8.76
C VAL A 108 23.04 11.76 9.59
N LYS A 109 24.25 11.97 10.11
CA LYS A 109 24.69 13.21 10.74
C LYS A 109 25.89 13.77 9.97
N SER A 110 25.78 14.99 9.48
CA SER A 110 26.82 15.66 8.69
C SER A 110 27.70 16.56 9.54
N PHE A 111 29.02 16.38 9.40
CA PHE A 111 30.08 17.24 9.93
C PHE A 111 30.66 18.05 8.76
N LEU A 112 29.97 19.14 8.43
CA LEU A 112 30.32 19.98 7.29
C LEU A 112 31.58 20.82 7.55
N TYR A 113 32.27 21.15 6.48
CA TYR A 113 33.41 22.05 6.51
C TYR A 113 33.01 23.45 6.98
N ASP A 114 33.72 24.00 7.97
CA ASP A 114 33.60 25.40 8.35
C ASP A 114 34.32 26.29 7.32
N LYS A 115 33.56 27.05 6.54
CA LYS A 115 34.11 27.95 5.51
C LYS A 115 35.04 29.03 6.09
N ASN A 116 34.94 29.34 7.38
CA ASN A 116 35.73 30.37 8.04
C ASN A 116 37.08 29.88 8.58
N GLN A 117 37.27 28.56 8.77
CA GLN A 117 38.53 27.96 9.18
C GLN A 117 39.12 27.19 8.00
N SER A 118 40.30 27.59 7.51
CA SER A 118 40.97 27.12 6.27
C SER A 118 41.41 25.62 6.26
N SER A 119 40.64 24.70 6.84
CA SER A 119 41.03 23.32 7.12
C SER A 119 40.07 22.31 6.50
N ARG A 120 40.19 22.07 5.20
CA ARG A 120 39.42 21.01 4.50
C ARG A 120 39.80 19.63 5.05
N TRP A 121 38.81 18.74 5.20
CA TRP A 121 39.06 17.32 5.48
C TRP A 121 39.90 16.68 4.36
N VAL A 122 41.05 16.10 4.74
CA VAL A 122 41.98 15.47 3.80
C VAL A 122 41.71 13.98 3.70
N GLY A 123 41.47 13.31 4.83
CA GLY A 123 41.20 11.88 4.85
C GLY A 123 40.63 11.41 6.19
N ILE A 124 40.28 10.13 6.20
CA ILE A 124 39.73 9.42 7.36
C ILE A 124 40.41 8.05 7.50
N GLY A 125 40.47 7.55 8.72
CA GLY A 125 40.97 6.23 9.08
C GLY A 125 40.38 5.78 10.41
N VAL A 126 40.84 4.63 10.90
CA VAL A 126 40.43 4.08 12.20
C VAL A 126 41.61 3.97 13.14
N ASP A 127 41.35 4.12 14.44
CA ASP A 127 42.34 3.85 15.50
C ASP A 127 42.40 2.35 15.87
N LYS A 128 43.23 1.99 16.86
CA LYS A 128 43.37 0.62 17.36
C LYS A 128 42.06 0.04 17.92
N GLU A 129 41.17 0.89 18.42
CA GLU A 129 39.85 0.50 18.94
C GLU A 129 38.77 0.53 17.85
N GLU A 130 39.15 0.68 16.57
CA GLU A 130 38.27 0.88 15.43
C GLU A 130 37.36 2.13 15.57
N SER A 131 37.79 3.16 16.29
CA SER A 131 37.10 4.46 16.34
C SER A 131 37.56 5.36 15.20
N LEU A 132 36.68 6.25 14.71
CA LEU A 132 37.02 7.18 13.63
C LEU A 132 38.16 8.14 14.06
N VAL A 133 39.17 8.22 13.18
CA VAL A 133 40.16 9.29 13.14
C VAL A 133 40.00 10.05 11.82
N ALA A 134 39.70 11.34 11.90
CA ALA A 134 39.60 12.23 10.74
C ALA A 134 40.74 13.24 10.80
N TYR A 135 41.30 13.64 9.67
CA TYR A 135 42.41 14.60 9.66
C TYR A 135 42.30 15.65 8.56
N THR A 136 42.76 16.85 8.89
CA THR A 136 43.00 17.95 7.96
C THR A 136 44.51 18.06 7.71
N GLU A 137 44.94 19.02 6.90
CA GLU A 137 46.39 19.24 6.70
C GLU A 137 47.10 19.66 8.00
N LYS A 138 46.35 20.16 8.99
CA LYS A 138 46.89 20.76 10.21
C LYS A 138 46.48 20.10 11.52
N LYS A 139 45.42 19.33 11.54
CA LYS A 139 44.87 18.77 12.77
C LYS A 139 44.40 17.35 12.56
N ILE A 140 44.52 16.54 13.59
CA ILE A 140 43.93 15.21 13.68
C ILE A 140 42.82 15.25 14.71
N PHE A 141 41.70 14.65 14.38
CA PHE A 141 40.49 14.59 15.18
C PHE A 141 40.14 13.15 15.50
N ARG A 142 39.62 12.91 16.69
CA ARG A 142 38.96 11.65 17.09
C ARG A 142 37.48 11.90 17.28
N TYR A 143 36.70 10.90 16.93
CA TYR A 143 35.29 10.89 17.24
C TYR A 143 35.04 10.53 18.71
N ASP A 144 34.38 11.43 19.44
CA ASP A 144 33.87 11.21 20.79
C ASP A 144 32.42 10.71 20.70
N MET A 145 32.20 9.46 21.11
CA MET A 145 30.90 8.80 21.01
C MET A 145 29.86 9.35 21.99
N GLU A 146 30.28 9.82 23.17
CA GLU A 146 29.37 10.30 24.21
C GLU A 146 28.78 11.65 23.82
N LYS A 147 29.62 12.53 23.28
CA LYS A 147 29.22 13.89 22.85
C LYS A 147 28.72 13.93 21.41
N ASP A 148 28.96 12.87 20.65
CA ASP A 148 28.67 12.79 19.22
C ASP A 148 29.34 13.93 18.42
N THR A 149 30.59 14.24 18.77
CA THR A 149 31.39 15.35 18.20
C THR A 149 32.82 14.92 17.88
N LEU A 150 33.47 15.65 16.96
CA LEU A 150 34.89 15.46 16.66
C LEU A 150 35.74 16.34 17.58
N VAL A 151 36.67 15.73 18.30
CA VAL A 151 37.59 16.39 19.24
C VAL A 151 38.99 16.38 18.64
N VAL A 152 39.72 17.50 18.76
CA VAL A 152 41.12 17.59 18.30
C VAL A 152 41.99 16.71 19.20
N LEU A 153 42.73 15.79 18.58
CA LEU A 153 43.74 14.95 19.24
C LEU A 153 45.13 15.58 19.22
N GLN A 154 45.54 16.04 18.03
CA GLN A 154 46.92 16.44 17.76
C GLN A 154 46.96 17.55 16.71
N ASP A 155 47.70 18.61 17.00
CA ASP A 155 48.05 19.64 16.03
C ASP A 155 49.34 19.26 15.29
N ALA A 156 49.35 19.53 13.99
CA ALA A 156 50.55 19.41 13.18
C ALA A 156 51.54 20.53 13.54
N PRO A 157 52.83 20.21 13.69
CA PRO A 157 53.89 21.22 13.73
C PRO A 157 53.75 22.24 12.57
N GLU A 158 54.19 23.48 12.77
CA GLU A 158 53.92 24.60 11.84
C GLU A 158 54.35 24.31 10.40
N GLU A 159 55.47 23.61 10.23
CA GLU A 159 56.05 23.26 8.94
C GLU A 159 55.37 22.04 8.28
N TYR A 160 54.61 21.25 9.04
CA TYR A 160 54.06 20.00 8.56
C TYR A 160 52.66 20.19 7.97
N ARG A 161 52.37 19.36 6.96
CA ARG A 161 51.06 19.25 6.31
C ARG A 161 50.76 17.77 6.12
N TYR A 162 49.76 17.26 6.83
CA TYR A 162 49.37 15.85 6.76
C TYR A 162 48.68 15.52 5.43
N SER A 163 48.95 14.33 4.89
CA SER A 163 48.41 13.87 3.62
C SER A 163 47.82 12.45 3.70
N ALA A 164 48.46 11.54 4.42
CA ALA A 164 48.04 10.15 4.54
C ALA A 164 48.09 9.68 6.00
N PHE A 165 47.26 8.69 6.34
CA PHE A 165 47.19 8.11 7.69
C PHE A 165 46.96 6.60 7.61
N VAL A 166 47.68 5.84 8.42
CA VAL A 166 47.42 4.43 8.68
C VAL A 166 47.83 4.05 10.10
N GLN A 167 47.06 3.17 10.73
CA GLN A 167 47.35 2.60 12.04
C GLN A 167 47.80 1.14 11.85
N ALA A 168 48.90 0.74 12.51
CA ALA A 168 49.32 -0.66 12.55
C ALA A 168 50.29 -0.94 13.71
N GLY A 169 50.15 -2.12 14.33
CA GLY A 169 51.06 -2.58 15.37
C GLY A 169 51.14 -1.66 16.59
N GLY A 170 50.03 -1.01 16.96
CA GLY A 170 49.99 -0.05 18.08
C GLY A 170 50.66 1.30 17.80
N LYS A 171 51.00 1.60 16.53
CA LYS A 171 51.59 2.86 16.10
C LYS A 171 50.70 3.55 15.06
N TYR A 172 50.79 4.87 15.01
CA TYR A 172 50.14 5.69 13.99
C TYR A 172 51.19 6.26 13.03
N TYR A 173 51.03 5.95 11.75
CA TYR A 173 51.91 6.43 10.68
C TYR A 173 51.18 7.53 9.92
N VAL A 174 51.77 8.73 9.93
CA VAL A 174 51.22 9.92 9.29
C VAL A 174 52.15 10.38 8.18
N GLY A 175 51.69 10.28 6.94
CA GLY A 175 52.39 10.80 5.77
C GLY A 175 52.21 12.30 5.68
N THR A 176 53.26 12.99 5.22
CA THR A 176 53.25 14.44 5.05
C THR A 176 53.55 14.84 3.61
N ARG A 177 53.33 16.13 3.28
CA ARG A 177 53.66 16.68 1.96
C ARG A 177 55.15 16.79 1.65
N GLN A 178 55.97 17.10 2.65
CA GLN A 178 57.40 17.42 2.45
C GLN A 178 58.32 16.78 3.50
N HIS A 179 57.77 16.24 4.59
CA HIS A 179 58.54 15.78 5.74
C HIS A 179 58.33 14.29 5.98
N GLY A 180 58.45 13.44 4.95
CA GLY A 180 58.37 11.99 5.09
C GLY A 180 57.17 11.47 5.91
N ILE A 181 57.38 10.34 6.60
CA ILE A 181 56.37 9.71 7.47
C ILE A 181 56.73 9.96 8.93
N ILE A 182 55.76 10.47 9.69
CA ILE A 182 55.86 10.69 11.13
C ILE A 182 55.21 9.52 11.84
N VAL A 183 55.88 8.97 12.86
CA VAL A 183 55.38 7.84 13.64
C VAL A 183 55.04 8.29 15.05
N TYR A 184 53.79 8.08 15.46
CA TYR A 184 53.32 8.32 16.82
C TYR A 184 53.04 7.01 17.57
N ASP A 185 53.15 7.04 18.89
CA ASP A 185 52.70 5.98 19.79
C ASP A 185 51.18 6.04 20.05
N GLU A 186 50.68 5.14 20.91
CA GLU A 186 49.25 5.10 21.28
C GLU A 186 48.75 6.39 21.97
N ASN A 187 49.65 7.14 22.59
CA ASN A 187 49.36 8.39 23.30
C ASN A 187 49.65 9.65 22.45
N TRP A 188 49.83 9.49 21.12
CA TRP A 188 50.18 10.56 20.20
C TRP A 188 51.53 11.26 20.50
N GLN A 189 52.44 10.59 21.21
CA GLN A 189 53.81 11.03 21.36
C GLN A 189 54.65 10.65 20.15
N LEU A 190 55.50 11.58 19.69
CA LEU A 190 56.38 11.38 18.55
C LEU A 190 57.45 10.33 18.89
N LEU A 191 57.49 9.23 18.13
CA LEU A 191 58.47 8.15 18.30
C LEU A 191 59.67 8.31 17.37
N GLU A 192 59.41 8.38 16.06
CA GLU A 192 60.47 8.43 15.05
C GLU A 192 59.98 9.09 13.76
N HIS A 193 60.95 9.47 12.94
CA HIS A 193 60.73 10.07 11.64
C HIS A 193 61.35 9.19 10.55
N ILE A 194 60.55 8.78 9.58
CA ILE A 194 60.98 7.92 8.48
C ILE A 194 61.13 8.80 7.24
N TYR A 195 62.39 9.06 6.89
CA TYR A 195 62.73 9.72 5.64
C TYR A 195 62.83 8.70 4.50
N PRO A 196 62.21 8.98 3.34
CA PRO A 196 62.50 8.23 2.13
C PRO A 196 63.97 8.49 1.75
N LYS A 197 64.80 7.45 1.64
CA LYS A 197 66.20 7.62 1.20
C LYS A 197 66.24 7.67 -0.34
N SER A 198 66.77 8.74 -0.92
CA SER A 198 67.22 8.75 -2.31
C SER A 198 68.61 8.12 -2.39
N ILE A 199 68.79 7.19 -3.33
CA ILE A 199 70.07 6.50 -3.59
C ILE A 199 71.14 7.49 -4.11
N GLU A 200 70.74 8.62 -4.70
CA GLU A 200 71.67 9.59 -5.34
C GLU A 200 71.85 10.90 -4.55
N LYS A 201 70.91 11.28 -3.66
CA LYS A 201 70.90 12.62 -3.01
C LYS A 201 70.66 12.64 -1.49
N GLY A 202 70.75 11.50 -0.79
CA GLY A 202 70.47 11.44 0.65
C GLY A 202 68.96 11.44 0.95
N PRO A 203 68.52 11.78 2.18
CA PRO A 203 67.09 11.78 2.52
C PRO A 203 66.30 12.75 1.63
N LEU A 204 65.22 12.27 1.01
CA LEU A 204 64.26 13.10 0.28
C LEU A 204 63.48 13.93 1.29
N THR A 205 63.74 15.24 1.30
CA THR A 205 63.05 16.24 2.11
C THR A 205 61.90 16.91 1.36
N ASP A 206 61.50 16.40 0.20
CA ASP A 206 60.41 16.97 -0.60
C ASP A 206 59.73 15.84 -1.40
N GLY A 207 58.41 15.69 -1.23
CA GLY A 207 57.66 14.59 -1.85
C GLY A 207 56.36 14.27 -1.11
N LEU A 208 55.22 14.47 -1.78
CA LEU A 208 53.90 14.18 -1.25
C LEU A 208 53.71 12.67 -1.08
N ILE A 209 53.51 12.21 0.16
CA ILE A 209 53.05 10.84 0.42
C ILE A 209 51.55 10.79 0.17
N ASN A 210 51.14 10.12 -0.89
CA ASN A 210 49.73 10.01 -1.28
C ASN A 210 49.04 8.83 -0.59
N VAL A 211 49.73 7.68 -0.52
CA VAL A 211 49.14 6.43 -0.01
C VAL A 211 50.04 5.84 1.07
N LEU A 212 49.40 5.40 2.15
CA LEU A 212 49.99 4.56 3.19
C LEU A 212 49.12 3.30 3.36
N ARG A 213 49.77 2.14 3.37
CA ARG A 213 49.15 0.81 3.52
C ARG A 213 50.06 -0.09 4.33
N VAL A 214 49.50 -1.13 4.92
CA VAL A 214 50.25 -2.14 5.65
C VAL A 214 49.91 -3.50 5.06
N ASP A 215 50.94 -4.30 4.80
CA ASP A 215 50.77 -5.67 4.32
C ASP A 215 50.57 -6.66 5.47
N SER A 216 50.23 -7.91 5.13
CA SER A 216 50.03 -9.00 6.07
C SER A 216 51.26 -9.36 6.92
N GLU A 217 52.47 -8.96 6.50
CA GLU A 217 53.73 -9.13 7.26
C GLU A 217 53.94 -8.01 8.30
N GLY A 218 53.10 -6.98 8.28
CA GLY A 218 53.23 -5.79 9.11
C GLY A 218 54.23 -4.77 8.56
N CYS A 219 54.63 -4.87 7.29
CA CYS A 219 55.46 -3.88 6.63
C CYS A 219 54.60 -2.71 6.11
N LEU A 220 55.11 -1.51 6.29
CA LEU A 220 54.49 -0.27 5.85
C LEU A 220 54.88 0.03 4.40
N TRP A 221 53.88 0.22 3.55
CA TRP A 221 54.02 0.63 2.16
C TRP A 221 53.66 2.10 2.01
N SER A 222 54.53 2.87 1.37
CA SER A 222 54.32 4.29 1.10
C SER A 222 54.54 4.63 -0.36
N VAL A 223 53.63 5.39 -0.94
CA VAL A 223 53.74 5.90 -2.32
C VAL A 223 54.02 7.40 -2.29
N ILE A 224 55.16 7.80 -2.85
CA ILE A 224 55.55 9.20 -3.00
C ILE A 224 55.30 9.62 -4.45
N VAL A 225 54.41 10.58 -4.64
CA VAL A 225 53.91 10.97 -5.96
C VAL A 225 55.06 11.34 -6.89
N GLY A 226 55.15 10.63 -8.02
CA GLY A 226 56.15 10.86 -9.06
C GLY A 226 57.59 10.48 -8.73
N ILE A 227 57.86 9.91 -7.54
CA ILE A 227 59.22 9.63 -7.06
C ILE A 227 59.46 8.12 -6.86
N CYS A 228 58.78 7.48 -5.91
CA CYS A 228 59.05 6.07 -5.58
C CYS A 228 57.93 5.40 -4.77
N ILE A 229 58.02 4.07 -4.67
CA ILE A 229 57.29 3.22 -3.72
C ILE A 229 58.30 2.69 -2.70
N ASN A 230 58.00 2.80 -1.40
CA ASN A 230 58.84 2.24 -0.35
C ASN A 230 58.12 1.14 0.43
N LYS A 231 58.83 0.06 0.76
CA LYS A 231 58.48 -0.95 1.77
C LYS A 231 59.37 -0.72 2.98
N TYR A 232 58.79 -0.34 4.11
CA TYR A 232 59.46 -0.21 5.40
C TYR A 232 59.05 -1.36 6.31
N ASN A 233 60.03 -2.09 6.85
CA ASN A 233 59.77 -3.12 7.85
C ASN A 233 59.98 -2.55 9.26
N PRO A 234 58.92 -2.39 10.08
CA PRO A 234 59.03 -1.80 11.42
C PRO A 234 59.88 -2.61 12.40
N LYS A 235 60.08 -3.92 12.15
CA LYS A 235 60.88 -4.81 13.01
C LYS A 235 62.37 -4.68 12.73
N THR A 236 62.76 -4.68 11.44
CA THR A 236 64.17 -4.59 11.03
C THR A 236 64.65 -3.15 10.81
N LYS A 237 63.70 -2.20 10.71
CA LYS A 237 63.91 -0.81 10.28
C LYS A 237 64.52 -0.67 8.87
N GLU A 238 64.45 -1.72 8.06
CA GLU A 238 64.92 -1.71 6.68
C GLU A 238 63.89 -1.01 5.77
N VAL A 239 64.39 -0.20 4.84
CA VAL A 239 63.59 0.46 3.79
C VAL A 239 64.07 -0.06 2.43
N LYS A 240 63.18 -0.69 1.67
CA LYS A 240 63.37 -1.05 0.27
C LYS A 240 62.59 -0.10 -0.63
N THR A 241 63.15 0.29 -1.77
CA THR A 241 62.58 1.36 -2.62
C THR A 241 62.54 0.95 -4.10
N TYR A 242 61.38 1.09 -4.72
CA TYR A 242 61.20 1.05 -6.18
C TYR A 242 61.18 2.46 -6.75
N LYS A 243 62.13 2.82 -7.63
CA LYS A 243 62.24 4.16 -8.24
C LYS A 243 61.31 4.29 -9.45
N LEU A 244 60.54 5.38 -9.51
CA LEU A 244 59.75 5.74 -10.67
C LEU A 244 60.59 6.64 -11.59
N SER A 245 61.00 6.13 -12.75
CA SER A 245 61.77 6.88 -13.75
C SER A 245 60.96 7.05 -15.04
N SER A 246 61.47 7.81 -16.02
CA SER A 246 60.87 7.84 -17.35
C SER A 246 61.00 6.49 -18.09
N THR A 247 61.86 5.60 -17.61
CA THR A 247 62.10 4.26 -18.17
C THR A 247 61.43 3.14 -17.37
N SER A 248 60.81 3.44 -16.22
CA SER A 248 60.10 2.44 -15.42
C SER A 248 58.77 2.08 -16.10
N LEU A 249 58.39 0.80 -15.98
CA LEU A 249 57.13 0.28 -16.51
C LEU A 249 55.91 0.91 -15.81
N LEU A 250 56.07 1.26 -14.52
CA LEU A 250 55.07 1.96 -13.73
C LEU A 250 55.02 3.45 -14.09
N ASN A 251 53.80 3.96 -14.28
CA ASN A 251 53.56 5.38 -14.44
C ASN A 251 53.88 6.12 -13.11
N LYS A 252 54.36 7.36 -13.23
CA LYS A 252 54.63 8.29 -12.13
C LYS A 252 53.39 8.63 -11.29
N GLU A 253 52.20 8.54 -11.88
CA GLU A 253 50.92 8.78 -11.22
C GLU A 253 50.32 7.49 -10.65
N ILE A 254 50.84 7.08 -9.49
CA ILE A 254 50.28 5.98 -8.70
C ILE A 254 49.20 6.53 -7.76
N ARG A 255 48.02 5.93 -7.80
CA ARG A 255 46.85 6.40 -7.03
C ARG A 255 46.51 5.52 -5.85
N ASP A 256 46.68 4.20 -5.97
CA ASP A 256 46.44 3.27 -4.88
C ASP A 256 47.32 2.01 -5.00
N ILE A 257 47.50 1.32 -3.88
CA ILE A 257 48.25 0.07 -3.78
C ILE A 257 47.59 -0.85 -2.73
N ILE A 258 47.46 -2.14 -3.02
CA ILE A 258 46.95 -3.15 -2.07
C ILE A 258 47.74 -4.46 -2.16
N GLU A 259 47.66 -5.29 -1.14
CA GLU A 259 48.26 -6.64 -1.19
C GLU A 259 47.37 -7.58 -2.00
N LEU A 260 47.93 -8.18 -3.06
CA LEU A 260 47.22 -9.16 -3.87
C LEU A 260 47.32 -10.55 -3.22
N ASN A 261 48.54 -10.97 -2.92
CA ASN A 261 48.88 -12.24 -2.30
C ASN A 261 50.22 -12.12 -1.54
N LYS A 262 50.75 -13.25 -1.04
CA LYS A 262 51.99 -13.26 -0.26
C LYS A 262 53.19 -12.68 -1.02
N ASP A 263 53.18 -12.79 -2.36
CA ASP A 263 54.34 -12.48 -3.20
C ASP A 263 54.22 -11.11 -3.88
N TYR A 264 53.00 -10.65 -4.20
CA TYR A 264 52.76 -9.45 -5.01
C TYR A 264 51.85 -8.41 -4.35
N MET A 265 52.23 -7.14 -4.55
CA MET A 265 51.36 -5.97 -4.39
C MET A 265 50.70 -5.62 -5.72
N LEU A 266 49.44 -5.21 -5.68
CA LEU A 266 48.70 -4.68 -6.82
C LEU A 266 48.72 -3.14 -6.80
N ILE A 267 49.07 -2.53 -7.92
CA ILE A 267 49.30 -1.09 -8.06
C ILE A 267 48.37 -0.53 -9.13
N GLY A 268 47.55 0.44 -8.73
CA GLY A 268 46.65 1.19 -9.61
C GLY A 268 47.28 2.50 -10.03
N THR A 269 47.40 2.72 -11.34
CA THR A 269 48.00 3.93 -11.91
C THR A 269 47.06 4.62 -12.89
N PHE A 270 47.45 5.80 -13.38
CA PHE A 270 46.76 6.46 -14.48
C PHE A 270 46.70 5.60 -15.77
N ASN A 271 47.68 4.72 -16.02
CA ASN A 271 47.83 3.97 -17.28
C ASN A 271 47.51 2.48 -17.19
N GLY A 272 46.94 2.03 -16.07
CA GLY A 272 46.55 0.64 -15.90
C GLY A 272 46.93 0.06 -14.55
N LEU A 273 46.85 -1.26 -14.49
CA LEU A 273 47.03 -2.08 -13.30
C LEU A 273 48.31 -2.92 -13.42
N PHE A 274 49.07 -2.99 -12.33
CA PHE A 274 50.38 -3.64 -12.32
C PHE A 274 50.55 -4.47 -11.06
N ARG A 275 51.30 -5.57 -11.15
CA ARG A 275 51.77 -6.33 -9.99
C ARG A 275 53.24 -6.02 -9.75
N LEU A 276 53.60 -5.78 -8.49
CA LEU A 276 54.98 -5.58 -8.03
C LEU A 276 55.33 -6.65 -6.99
N HIS A 277 56.43 -7.36 -7.21
CA HIS A 277 56.88 -8.38 -6.26
C HIS A 277 57.40 -7.74 -4.95
N LYS A 278 56.94 -8.26 -3.80
CA LYS A 278 57.16 -7.70 -2.46
C LYS A 278 58.61 -7.73 -1.99
N ASP A 279 59.35 -8.79 -2.32
CA ASP A 279 60.73 -8.97 -1.81
C ASP A 279 61.82 -8.35 -2.68
N ASN A 280 61.76 -8.55 -4.00
CA ASN A 280 62.78 -8.09 -4.92
C ASN A 280 62.58 -6.62 -5.35
N MET A 281 61.35 -6.10 -5.33
CA MET A 281 61.02 -4.73 -5.77
C MET A 281 61.57 -4.41 -7.18
N GLU A 282 61.58 -5.38 -8.09
CA GLU A 282 62.11 -5.22 -9.45
C GLU A 282 61.17 -5.82 -10.51
N GLU A 283 60.51 -6.92 -10.20
CA GLU A 283 59.57 -7.57 -11.12
C GLU A 283 58.23 -6.83 -11.15
N VAL A 284 57.96 -6.16 -12.28
CA VAL A 284 56.67 -5.51 -12.55
C VAL A 284 55.97 -6.24 -13.70
N ILE A 285 54.81 -6.82 -13.39
CA ILE A 285 53.96 -7.49 -14.38
C ILE A 285 52.81 -6.53 -14.72
N VAL A 286 52.63 -6.24 -16.01
CA VAL A 286 51.48 -5.45 -16.49
C VAL A 286 50.29 -6.37 -16.62
N GLU A 287 49.17 -6.02 -15.98
CA GLU A 287 47.88 -6.65 -16.27
C GLU A 287 47.36 -6.07 -17.59
N LYS A 288 47.88 -6.57 -18.71
CA LYS A 288 47.54 -6.12 -20.06
C LYS A 288 46.21 -6.71 -20.50
N GLY A 289 45.30 -5.89 -20.99
CA GLY A 289 44.19 -6.27 -21.88
C GLY A 289 43.85 -5.05 -22.73
N GLU A 290 43.49 -5.24 -23.99
CA GLU A 290 42.95 -4.11 -24.76
C GLU A 290 41.64 -3.68 -24.11
N ILE A 291 41.39 -2.36 -24.07
CA ILE A 291 40.15 -1.85 -23.50
C ILE A 291 39.01 -2.35 -24.38
N GLY A 292 38.06 -3.08 -23.78
CA GLY A 292 36.98 -3.74 -24.49
C GLY A 292 37.26 -5.20 -24.88
N GLU A 293 38.47 -5.72 -24.66
CA GLU A 293 38.69 -7.17 -24.67
C GLU A 293 38.00 -7.83 -23.49
N GLU A 294 37.46 -9.02 -23.74
CA GLU A 294 36.78 -9.83 -22.74
C GLU A 294 37.74 -10.21 -21.59
N GLY A 295 37.32 -9.96 -20.34
CA GLY A 295 38.13 -10.19 -19.15
C GLY A 295 39.25 -9.16 -18.94
N GLY A 296 39.41 -8.19 -19.83
CA GLY A 296 40.30 -7.04 -19.67
C GLY A 296 39.73 -6.00 -18.71
N LEU A 297 40.46 -4.91 -18.49
CA LEU A 297 39.94 -3.78 -17.72
C LEU A 297 38.97 -2.95 -18.58
N SER A 298 37.85 -2.52 -18.00
CA SER A 298 36.88 -1.65 -18.66
C SER A 298 37.46 -0.26 -18.99
N TYR A 299 38.43 0.19 -18.19
CA TYR A 299 39.13 1.46 -18.41
C TYR A 299 40.54 1.44 -17.80
N TYR A 300 41.48 2.11 -18.46
CA TYR A 300 42.89 2.11 -18.08
C TYR A 300 43.20 2.94 -16.83
N SER A 301 42.42 4.00 -16.56
CA SER A 301 42.70 4.92 -15.45
C SER A 301 42.11 4.42 -14.14
N ILE A 302 42.95 3.81 -13.31
CA ILE A 302 42.58 3.22 -12.02
C ILE A 302 42.58 4.29 -10.93
N TYR A 303 41.61 4.26 -10.03
CA TYR A 303 41.48 5.22 -8.92
C TYR A 303 41.52 4.58 -7.55
N SER A 304 40.85 3.45 -7.37
CA SER A 304 40.78 2.77 -6.08
C SER A 304 40.96 1.27 -6.26
N LEU A 305 41.62 0.66 -5.29
CA LEU A 305 41.81 -0.78 -5.21
C LEU A 305 41.31 -1.28 -3.85
N PHE A 306 40.58 -2.38 -3.86
CA PHE A 306 40.11 -3.01 -2.64
C PHE A 306 40.09 -4.53 -2.80
N LYS A 307 40.48 -5.26 -1.75
CA LYS A 307 40.35 -6.71 -1.68
C LYS A 307 39.39 -7.04 -0.54
N ASP A 308 38.33 -7.75 -0.87
CA ASP A 308 37.31 -8.11 0.12
C ASP A 308 37.70 -9.35 0.94
N ARG A 309 36.85 -9.72 1.90
CA ARG A 309 37.07 -10.89 2.77
C ARG A 309 37.00 -12.23 2.04
N GLN A 310 36.31 -12.29 0.90
CA GLN A 310 36.23 -13.49 0.06
C GLN A 310 37.44 -13.62 -0.88
N GLY A 311 38.28 -12.58 -0.95
CA GLY A 311 39.47 -12.52 -1.80
C GLY A 311 39.22 -11.95 -3.19
N ILE A 312 38.03 -11.40 -3.45
CA ILE A 312 37.72 -10.70 -4.71
C ILE A 312 38.49 -9.38 -4.72
N VAL A 313 39.11 -9.09 -5.85
CA VAL A 313 39.83 -7.84 -6.11
C VAL A 313 38.90 -6.90 -6.85
N TRP A 314 38.58 -5.78 -6.23
CA TRP A 314 37.74 -4.71 -6.75
C TRP A 314 38.62 -3.52 -7.19
N VAL A 315 38.31 -2.97 -8.36
CA VAL A 315 39.09 -1.93 -9.03
C VAL A 315 38.15 -0.84 -9.51
N GLY A 316 38.16 0.31 -8.84
CA GLY A 316 37.41 1.49 -9.24
C GLY A 316 38.16 2.29 -10.30
N THR A 317 37.48 2.69 -11.37
CA THR A 317 38.07 3.41 -12.50
C THR A 317 37.50 4.82 -12.66
N TYR A 318 38.13 5.61 -13.52
CA TYR A 318 37.69 6.97 -13.82
C TYR A 318 36.35 7.02 -14.59
N ALA A 319 36.17 6.13 -15.56
CA ALA A 319 35.06 6.20 -16.52
C ALA A 319 34.43 4.85 -16.86
N GLY A 320 35.02 3.73 -16.42
CA GLY A 320 34.54 2.37 -16.71
C GLY A 320 33.84 1.69 -15.53
N GLY A 321 33.45 2.45 -14.50
CA GLY A 321 32.80 1.91 -13.31
C GLY A 321 33.77 1.09 -12.45
N VAL A 322 33.29 -0.05 -11.98
CA VAL A 322 34.03 -0.99 -11.13
C VAL A 322 34.36 -2.24 -11.90
N ASN A 323 35.60 -2.70 -11.78
CA ASN A 323 36.03 -4.00 -12.27
C ASN A 323 36.25 -4.91 -11.07
N TYR A 324 35.84 -6.17 -11.14
CA TYR A 324 36.10 -7.11 -10.07
C TYR A 324 36.59 -8.45 -10.61
N SER A 325 37.51 -9.08 -9.87
CA SER A 325 38.15 -10.32 -10.25
C SER A 325 38.21 -11.28 -9.07
N HIS A 326 37.78 -12.52 -9.28
CA HIS A 326 37.86 -13.58 -8.28
C HIS A 326 38.53 -14.83 -8.86
N SER A 327 39.04 -15.70 -7.98
CA SER A 327 39.77 -16.93 -8.35
C SER A 327 38.97 -17.88 -9.25
N TYR A 328 37.63 -17.89 -9.13
CA TYR A 328 36.77 -18.75 -9.93
C TYR A 328 36.52 -18.27 -11.37
N ASN A 329 36.90 -17.02 -11.74
CA ASN A 329 36.62 -16.45 -13.08
C ASN A 329 37.26 -17.25 -14.22
N GLN A 330 38.33 -18.00 -13.93
CA GLN A 330 39.08 -18.74 -14.94
C GLN A 330 38.87 -20.24 -14.90
N ARG A 331 37.93 -20.75 -14.08
CA ARG A 331 37.62 -22.18 -14.05
C ARG A 331 36.99 -22.67 -15.37
N PHE A 332 36.32 -21.75 -16.09
CA PHE A 332 35.78 -21.95 -17.42
C PHE A 332 36.44 -20.96 -18.39
N ARG A 333 37.52 -21.38 -19.08
CA ARG A 333 38.18 -20.51 -20.06
C ARG A 333 37.45 -20.59 -21.38
N PHE A 334 36.68 -19.56 -21.70
CA PHE A 334 35.91 -19.47 -22.93
C PHE A 334 36.76 -18.95 -24.09
N PHE A 335 36.57 -19.54 -25.27
CA PHE A 335 37.21 -19.13 -26.51
C PHE A 335 36.16 -18.97 -27.61
N ALA A 336 36.04 -17.74 -28.14
CA ALA A 336 35.19 -17.41 -29.28
C ALA A 336 36.06 -16.84 -30.42
N PRO A 337 36.20 -17.54 -31.55
CA PRO A 337 36.86 -16.99 -32.73
C PRO A 337 36.11 -15.76 -33.29
N SER A 338 36.84 -14.72 -33.70
CA SER A 338 36.34 -13.38 -34.04
C SER A 338 35.40 -13.30 -35.26
N HIS A 339 35.26 -14.38 -36.03
CA HIS A 339 34.33 -14.49 -37.15
C HIS A 339 33.39 -15.66 -36.88
N LEU A 340 32.13 -15.35 -36.57
CA LEU A 340 31.02 -16.25 -36.24
C LEU A 340 31.34 -17.73 -36.51
N ALA A 341 31.83 -18.42 -35.48
CA ALA A 341 32.05 -19.85 -35.56
C ALA A 341 30.68 -20.51 -35.43
N GLY A 342 30.15 -21.04 -36.53
CA GLY A 342 29.00 -21.92 -36.44
C GLY A 342 29.27 -23.08 -35.48
N ARG A 343 28.21 -23.82 -35.11
CA ARG A 343 28.26 -24.80 -34.01
C ARG A 343 29.46 -25.76 -34.10
N PHE A 344 30.18 -25.90 -32.99
CA PHE A 344 31.28 -26.86 -32.85
C PHE A 344 30.70 -28.26 -32.61
N ARG A 345 31.02 -29.22 -33.48
CA ARG A 345 30.40 -30.54 -33.47
C ARG A 345 31.18 -31.61 -32.75
N MET A 346 32.50 -31.64 -32.95
CA MET A 346 33.37 -32.64 -32.32
C MET A 346 34.80 -32.13 -32.18
N ALA A 347 35.47 -32.53 -31.11
CA ALA A 347 36.88 -32.27 -30.85
C ALA A 347 37.70 -33.56 -30.81
N LYS A 348 38.91 -33.52 -31.35
CA LYS A 348 39.91 -34.59 -31.24
C LYS A 348 41.31 -33.99 -31.06
N GLU A 349 42.13 -34.66 -30.26
CA GLU A 349 43.53 -34.31 -30.03
C GLU A 349 44.44 -35.02 -31.05
N ASP A 350 45.43 -34.30 -31.57
CA ASP A 350 46.50 -34.88 -32.40
C ASP A 350 47.72 -35.30 -31.57
N ALA A 351 48.72 -35.93 -32.21
CA ALA A 351 49.92 -36.40 -31.51
C ALA A 351 50.82 -35.27 -30.96
N ASP A 352 50.62 -34.02 -31.39
CA ASP A 352 51.38 -32.84 -30.96
C ASP A 352 50.65 -32.06 -29.84
N ASN A 353 49.55 -32.61 -29.32
CA ASN A 353 48.64 -32.04 -28.33
C ASN A 353 47.90 -30.78 -28.82
N ASN A 354 47.69 -30.64 -30.13
CA ASN A 354 46.77 -29.65 -30.68
C ASN A 354 45.35 -30.22 -30.70
N ILE A 355 44.37 -29.33 -30.50
CA ILE A 355 42.96 -29.71 -30.47
C ILE A 355 42.32 -29.28 -31.77
N TRP A 356 41.80 -30.25 -32.51
CA TRP A 356 41.10 -30.05 -33.76
C TRP A 356 39.60 -30.14 -33.54
N PHE A 357 38.87 -29.20 -34.13
CA PHE A 357 37.42 -29.11 -34.03
C PHE A 357 36.77 -29.19 -35.41
N ALA A 358 35.67 -29.93 -35.48
CA ALA A 358 34.73 -29.90 -36.59
C ALA A 358 33.73 -28.76 -36.37
N THR A 359 33.57 -27.88 -37.37
CA THR A 359 32.68 -26.72 -37.27
C THR A 359 31.58 -26.73 -38.33
N GLU A 360 30.39 -26.23 -37.97
CA GLU A 360 29.32 -25.98 -38.93
C GLU A 360 29.54 -24.66 -39.68
N GLY A 361 30.45 -24.66 -40.66
CA GLY A 361 30.54 -23.59 -41.65
C GLY A 361 31.94 -23.01 -41.86
N ASN A 362 32.90 -23.32 -41.00
CA ASN A 362 34.30 -22.84 -41.09
C ASN A 362 35.31 -24.00 -41.28
N GLY A 363 34.85 -25.20 -41.66
CA GLY A 363 35.70 -26.35 -41.88
C GLY A 363 36.30 -26.91 -40.59
N LEU A 364 37.61 -27.18 -40.61
CA LEU A 364 38.37 -27.62 -39.45
C LEU A 364 38.99 -26.42 -38.74
N LEU A 365 38.96 -26.42 -37.41
CA LEU A 365 39.64 -25.41 -36.60
C LEU A 365 40.67 -26.11 -35.71
N CYS A 366 41.90 -25.59 -35.67
CA CYS A 366 42.96 -26.10 -34.81
C CYS A 366 43.28 -25.06 -33.75
N HIS A 367 43.17 -25.46 -32.48
CA HIS A 367 43.64 -24.69 -31.34
C HIS A 367 44.96 -25.29 -30.86
N ARG A 368 45.99 -24.45 -30.73
CA ARG A 368 47.31 -24.82 -30.20
C ARG A 368 47.43 -24.37 -28.74
N PRO A 369 47.19 -25.24 -27.75
CA PRO A 369 47.02 -24.78 -26.36
C PRO A 369 48.29 -24.20 -25.74
N LYS A 370 49.47 -24.54 -26.28
CA LYS A 370 50.77 -24.01 -25.82
C LYS A 370 50.98 -22.55 -26.20
N THR A 371 50.46 -22.11 -27.34
CA THR A 371 50.65 -20.75 -27.87
C THR A 371 49.38 -19.91 -27.81
N GLY A 372 48.22 -20.52 -27.58
CA GLY A 372 46.90 -19.88 -27.63
C GLY A 372 46.46 -19.52 -29.05
N GLN A 373 47.20 -19.93 -30.09
CA GLN A 373 46.87 -19.63 -31.48
C GLN A 373 45.75 -20.53 -31.99
N VAL A 374 44.85 -19.92 -32.77
CA VAL A 374 43.71 -20.58 -33.40
C VAL A 374 43.79 -20.38 -34.92
N GLU A 375 43.79 -21.48 -35.67
CA GLU A 375 43.86 -21.49 -37.13
C GLU A 375 42.65 -22.22 -37.73
N SER A 376 42.11 -21.72 -38.85
CA SER A 376 40.97 -22.34 -39.55
C SER A 376 41.36 -22.86 -40.92
N PHE A 377 40.88 -24.05 -41.27
CA PHE A 377 41.18 -24.78 -42.50
C PHE A 377 39.89 -25.11 -43.26
N TRP A 378 39.75 -24.48 -44.42
CA TRP A 378 38.54 -24.53 -45.23
C TRP A 378 38.59 -25.72 -46.20
N LEU A 379 37.46 -26.42 -46.34
CA LEU A 379 37.27 -27.50 -47.30
C LEU A 379 37.29 -26.97 -48.74
N ASN A 380 36.64 -25.82 -48.97
CA ASN A 380 36.58 -25.12 -50.26
C ASN A 380 37.19 -23.71 -50.11
N GLU A 381 38.14 -23.37 -50.99
CA GLU A 381 38.84 -22.08 -51.00
C GLU A 381 37.90 -20.88 -51.20
N ASN A 382 36.73 -21.08 -51.82
CA ASN A 382 35.72 -20.05 -52.02
C ASN A 382 35.01 -19.60 -50.72
N LYS A 383 35.33 -20.20 -49.56
CA LYS A 383 34.80 -19.86 -48.23
C LYS A 383 33.26 -19.82 -48.12
N HIS A 384 32.54 -20.54 -48.97
CA HIS A 384 31.09 -20.70 -48.82
C HIS A 384 30.78 -21.55 -47.58
N HIS A 385 30.09 -20.97 -46.60
CA HIS A 385 29.84 -21.66 -45.31
C HIS A 385 29.13 -23.01 -45.47
N ASN A 386 28.15 -23.12 -46.37
CA ASN A 386 27.39 -24.37 -46.56
C ASN A 386 28.25 -25.55 -47.06
N ASP A 387 29.30 -25.26 -47.82
CA ASP A 387 30.24 -26.27 -48.33
C ASP A 387 31.24 -26.75 -47.25
N ASN A 388 31.42 -25.96 -46.20
CA ASN A 388 32.45 -26.13 -45.18
C ASN A 388 31.89 -26.69 -43.86
N ILE A 389 30.70 -27.30 -43.89
CA ILE A 389 30.09 -27.92 -42.71
C ILE A 389 30.69 -29.31 -42.49
N ILE A 390 31.53 -29.45 -41.47
CA ILE A 390 32.09 -30.74 -41.03
C ILE A 390 31.33 -31.18 -39.77
N LYS A 391 30.78 -32.40 -39.80
CA LYS A 391 30.00 -32.96 -38.69
C LYS A 391 30.85 -33.84 -37.77
N SER A 392 31.76 -34.62 -38.34
CA SER A 392 32.56 -35.60 -37.59
C SER A 392 34.00 -35.65 -38.07
N ILE A 393 34.93 -35.85 -37.13
CA ILE A 393 36.37 -35.98 -37.37
C ILE A 393 36.99 -37.17 -36.64
N CYS A 394 37.95 -37.83 -37.24
CA CYS A 394 38.78 -38.83 -36.55
C CYS A 394 40.23 -38.68 -37.00
N ILE A 395 41.14 -38.57 -36.03
CA ILE A 395 42.57 -38.36 -36.29
C ILE A 395 43.31 -39.69 -36.21
N SER A 396 44.22 -39.91 -37.14
CA SER A 396 45.09 -41.08 -37.17
C SER A 396 46.45 -40.68 -37.73
N GLY A 397 47.39 -40.31 -36.87
CA GLY A 397 48.71 -39.84 -37.30
C GLY A 397 48.61 -38.49 -38.01
N ASP A 398 49.08 -38.41 -39.25
CA ASP A 398 49.05 -37.18 -40.07
C ASP A 398 47.69 -36.90 -40.73
N THR A 399 46.75 -37.85 -40.68
CA THR A 399 45.49 -37.77 -41.42
C THR A 399 44.29 -37.57 -40.50
N ILE A 400 43.47 -36.58 -40.84
CA ILE A 400 42.17 -36.30 -40.22
C ILE A 400 41.09 -36.72 -41.21
N MET A 401 40.34 -37.77 -40.89
CA MET A 401 39.17 -38.13 -41.69
C MET A 401 37.98 -37.29 -41.25
N CYS A 402 37.32 -36.63 -42.20
CA CYS A 402 36.27 -35.65 -41.98
C CYS A 402 35.00 -36.11 -42.69
N GLY A 403 33.87 -36.12 -42.00
CA GLY A 403 32.55 -36.37 -42.56
C GLY A 403 31.74 -35.09 -42.62
N ASN A 404 31.09 -34.81 -43.74
CA ASN A 404 30.24 -33.63 -43.91
C ASN A 404 28.74 -33.96 -43.94
N GLN A 405 27.91 -32.92 -44.04
CA GLN A 405 26.45 -33.05 -44.10
C GLN A 405 25.90 -33.57 -45.45
N ARG A 406 26.73 -33.62 -46.49
CA ARG A 406 26.33 -34.08 -47.85
C ARG A 406 26.65 -35.55 -48.10
N GLY A 407 27.14 -36.26 -47.08
CA GLY A 407 27.51 -37.66 -47.18
C GLY A 407 28.90 -37.86 -47.78
N GLU A 408 29.72 -36.82 -47.80
CA GLU A 408 31.08 -36.86 -48.35
C GLU A 408 32.08 -37.07 -47.21
N VAL A 409 32.98 -38.03 -47.40
CA VAL A 409 34.06 -38.36 -46.49
C VAL A 409 35.37 -37.88 -47.10
N TYR A 410 36.03 -36.94 -46.43
CA TYR A 410 37.30 -36.36 -46.83
C TYR A 410 38.44 -36.87 -45.95
N ASN A 411 39.63 -36.90 -46.52
CA ASN A 411 40.87 -37.08 -45.82
C ASN A 411 41.70 -35.80 -45.91
N TYR A 412 42.01 -35.22 -44.76
CA TYR A 412 42.86 -34.03 -44.62
C TYR A 412 44.24 -34.45 -44.11
N SER A 413 45.30 -34.10 -44.84
CA SER A 413 46.69 -34.29 -44.38
C SER A 413 47.18 -33.04 -43.69
N ILE A 414 47.58 -33.17 -42.42
CA ILE A 414 48.06 -32.07 -41.57
C ILE A 414 49.34 -31.47 -42.16
N LYS A 415 50.32 -32.31 -42.54
CA LYS A 415 51.58 -31.84 -43.16
C LYS A 415 51.39 -31.17 -44.52
N ARG A 416 50.48 -31.67 -45.35
CA ARG A 416 50.26 -31.14 -46.72
C ARG A 416 49.23 -30.01 -46.76
N ASN A 417 48.51 -29.79 -45.67
CA ASN A 417 47.41 -28.85 -45.56
C ASN A 417 46.41 -28.93 -46.73
N LYS A 418 45.93 -30.15 -47.04
CA LYS A 418 45.06 -30.40 -48.21
C LYS A 418 44.00 -31.45 -47.92
N PHE A 419 42.77 -31.15 -48.35
CA PHE A 419 41.64 -32.09 -48.36
C PHE A 419 41.62 -32.96 -49.63
N SER A 420 41.24 -34.23 -49.47
CA SER A 420 41.05 -35.19 -50.55
C SER A 420 39.77 -35.98 -50.34
N LEU A 421 38.89 -36.04 -51.34
CA LEU A 421 37.63 -36.79 -51.24
C LEU A 421 37.91 -38.30 -51.32
N LEU A 422 37.42 -39.07 -50.35
CA LEU A 422 37.57 -40.54 -50.31
C LEU A 422 36.33 -41.26 -50.85
N ARG A 423 35.15 -40.90 -50.35
CA ARG A 423 33.89 -41.59 -50.69
C ARG A 423 32.71 -40.63 -50.55
N LYS A 424 31.68 -40.83 -51.36
CA LYS A 424 30.43 -40.06 -51.34
C LYS A 424 29.25 -41.02 -51.19
N TYR A 425 28.36 -40.71 -50.26
CA TYR A 425 27.08 -41.39 -50.02
C TYR A 425 25.94 -40.48 -50.49
N ASP A 426 24.79 -41.07 -50.84
CA ASP A 426 23.66 -40.34 -51.41
C ASP A 426 23.03 -39.42 -50.36
N ASN A 427 23.38 -38.12 -50.44
CA ASN A 427 22.73 -36.96 -49.80
C ASN A 427 22.26 -37.15 -48.34
N THR A 428 23.11 -37.76 -47.50
CA THR A 428 22.85 -38.10 -46.09
C THR A 428 23.98 -37.58 -45.19
N ASN A 429 23.76 -37.40 -43.88
CA ASN A 429 24.81 -36.90 -42.99
C ASN A 429 25.79 -38.02 -42.58
N ILE A 430 27.08 -37.70 -42.51
CA ILE A 430 28.03 -38.52 -41.76
C ILE A 430 27.96 -38.12 -40.29
N LEU A 431 27.46 -39.02 -39.43
CA LEU A 431 27.18 -38.74 -38.02
C LEU A 431 28.40 -38.91 -37.13
N TYR A 432 29.16 -40.00 -37.34
CA TYR A 432 30.31 -40.35 -36.52
C TYR A 432 31.35 -41.12 -37.32
N ILE A 433 32.63 -40.90 -37.03
CA ILE A 433 33.75 -41.63 -37.63
C ILE A 433 34.65 -42.09 -36.48
N PHE A 434 35.00 -43.37 -36.47
CA PHE A 434 35.85 -43.98 -35.47
C PHE A 434 36.88 -44.90 -36.12
N LYS A 435 38.06 -45.00 -35.52
CA LYS A 435 39.10 -45.95 -35.92
C LYS A 435 39.39 -46.90 -34.78
N ASP A 436 39.27 -48.21 -35.04
CA ASP A 436 39.55 -49.21 -34.02
C ASP A 436 41.05 -49.49 -33.83
N SER A 437 41.39 -50.21 -32.76
CA SER A 437 42.76 -50.63 -32.43
C SER A 437 43.42 -51.52 -33.49
N LYS A 438 42.65 -52.19 -34.36
CA LYS A 438 43.16 -52.99 -35.49
C LYS A 438 43.35 -52.17 -36.77
N GLY A 439 42.99 -50.89 -36.74
CA GLY A 439 43.17 -49.94 -37.82
C GLY A 439 42.03 -49.87 -38.83
N HIS A 440 40.88 -50.50 -38.58
CA HIS A 440 39.70 -50.37 -39.43
C HIS A 440 38.94 -49.08 -39.16
N TRP A 441 38.30 -48.57 -40.21
CA TRP A 441 37.52 -47.33 -40.15
C TRP A 441 36.03 -47.61 -40.14
N TRP A 442 35.36 -47.13 -39.11
CA TRP A 442 33.92 -47.23 -38.90
C TRP A 442 33.26 -45.88 -39.17
N ILE A 443 32.27 -45.87 -40.06
CA ILE A 443 31.56 -44.65 -40.50
C ILE A 443 30.06 -44.85 -40.28
N SER A 444 29.47 -43.99 -39.46
CA SER A 444 28.03 -43.91 -39.24
C SER A 444 27.41 -42.95 -40.26
N VAL A 445 26.61 -43.48 -41.18
CA VAL A 445 25.88 -42.71 -42.20
C VAL A 445 24.42 -42.67 -41.81
N GLN A 446 23.86 -41.46 -41.74
CA GLN A 446 22.45 -41.27 -41.40
C GLN A 446 21.55 -42.07 -42.35
N ASP A 447 20.50 -42.70 -41.80
CA ASP A 447 19.53 -43.56 -42.49
C ASP A 447 20.07 -44.85 -43.14
N GLN A 448 21.40 -45.01 -43.29
CA GLN A 448 22.01 -46.19 -43.91
C GLN A 448 22.69 -47.14 -42.91
N GLY A 449 23.05 -46.65 -41.72
CA GLY A 449 23.70 -47.44 -40.66
C GLY A 449 25.19 -47.17 -40.53
N VAL A 450 25.88 -48.01 -39.76
CA VAL A 450 27.34 -47.97 -39.59
C VAL A 450 28.00 -48.99 -40.50
N PHE A 451 29.02 -48.54 -41.23
CA PHE A 451 29.81 -49.31 -42.18
C PHE A 451 31.27 -49.36 -41.76
N CYS A 452 31.93 -50.49 -41.98
CA CYS A 452 33.38 -50.60 -41.92
C CYS A 452 33.95 -50.46 -43.34
N LEU A 453 34.79 -49.45 -43.60
CA LEU A 453 35.38 -49.23 -44.94
C LEU A 453 36.23 -50.42 -45.42
N ASN A 454 36.81 -51.17 -44.48
CA ASN A 454 37.65 -52.33 -44.78
C ASN A 454 36.84 -53.64 -44.89
N MET A 455 35.58 -53.65 -44.46
CA MET A 455 34.72 -54.85 -44.39
C MET A 455 33.28 -54.50 -44.77
N ASP A 456 32.95 -54.58 -46.06
CA ASP A 456 31.62 -54.17 -46.57
C ASP A 456 30.44 -55.04 -46.04
N SER A 457 30.71 -56.21 -45.45
CA SER A 457 29.71 -57.16 -44.98
C SER A 457 29.17 -56.88 -43.56
N VAL A 458 29.87 -56.10 -42.73
CA VAL A 458 29.48 -55.86 -41.33
C VAL A 458 28.70 -54.55 -41.24
N ARG A 459 27.43 -54.63 -40.83
CA ARG A 459 26.53 -53.47 -40.67
C ARG A 459 25.88 -53.41 -39.30
N PHE A 460 25.82 -52.20 -38.75
CA PHE A 460 25.09 -51.89 -37.52
C PHE A 460 24.05 -50.79 -37.77
N PRO A 461 23.00 -50.68 -36.94
CA PRO A 461 22.09 -49.54 -36.98
C PRO A 461 22.81 -48.21 -36.74
N CYS A 462 22.21 -47.11 -37.22
CA CYS A 462 22.76 -45.77 -37.09
C CYS A 462 23.14 -45.46 -35.64
N SER A 463 24.42 -45.13 -35.45
CA SER A 463 24.99 -44.90 -34.13
C SER A 463 25.47 -43.47 -33.97
N ASN A 464 25.15 -42.85 -32.83
CA ASN A 464 25.54 -41.48 -32.50
C ASN A 464 26.95 -41.43 -31.91
N TYR A 465 27.36 -42.50 -31.24
CA TYR A 465 28.66 -42.59 -30.58
C TYR A 465 29.20 -44.02 -30.69
N ILE A 466 30.49 -44.13 -30.99
CA ILE A 466 31.21 -45.40 -31.15
C ILE A 466 32.50 -45.29 -30.36
N ASP A 467 32.75 -46.26 -29.49
CA ASP A 467 33.98 -46.31 -28.72
C ASP A 467 34.43 -47.75 -28.43
N GLU A 468 35.71 -47.91 -28.14
CA GLU A 468 36.35 -49.19 -27.84
C GLU A 468 36.60 -49.30 -26.33
N ILE A 469 35.71 -50.00 -25.61
CA ILE A 469 35.73 -50.06 -24.13
C ILE A 469 36.90 -50.92 -23.61
N ASP A 470 37.24 -51.96 -24.36
CA ASP A 470 38.38 -52.85 -24.13
C ASP A 470 39.01 -53.15 -25.49
N PRO A 471 40.34 -53.37 -25.59
CA PRO A 471 40.99 -53.73 -26.84
C PRO A 471 40.30 -54.92 -27.52
N GLY A 472 39.66 -54.66 -28.66
CA GLY A 472 38.90 -55.63 -29.44
C GLY A 472 37.40 -55.68 -29.13
N ILE A 473 36.84 -54.84 -28.25
CA ILE A 473 35.41 -54.78 -27.94
C ILE A 473 34.86 -53.39 -28.28
N LEU A 474 34.16 -53.31 -29.42
CA LEU A 474 33.49 -52.09 -29.87
C LEU A 474 32.08 -52.02 -29.33
N VAL A 475 31.68 -50.82 -28.93
CA VAL A 475 30.32 -50.53 -28.49
C VAL A 475 29.74 -49.41 -29.34
N PHE A 476 28.56 -49.68 -29.89
CA PHE A 476 27.81 -48.78 -30.76
C PHE A 476 26.57 -48.30 -30.02
N ALA A 477 26.50 -46.99 -29.74
CA ALA A 477 25.33 -46.35 -29.15
C ALA A 477 24.37 -45.92 -30.26
N THR A 478 23.21 -46.59 -30.34
CA THR A 478 22.23 -46.37 -31.40
C THR A 478 21.18 -45.32 -31.01
N GLN A 479 20.51 -44.77 -32.03
CA GLN A 479 19.45 -43.76 -31.82
C GLN A 479 18.15 -44.33 -31.22
N LYS A 480 17.87 -45.63 -31.38
CA LYS A 480 16.58 -46.24 -31.01
C LYS A 480 16.68 -47.58 -30.28
N ASP A 481 17.71 -48.36 -30.57
CA ASP A 481 17.78 -49.79 -30.26
C ASP A 481 18.70 -50.12 -29.06
N GLY A 482 19.11 -49.11 -28.29
CA GLY A 482 20.06 -49.26 -27.19
C GLY A 482 21.51 -49.41 -27.67
N LEU A 483 22.23 -50.38 -27.12
CA LEU A 483 23.64 -50.64 -27.43
C LEU A 483 23.82 -51.90 -28.28
N TYR A 484 24.82 -51.86 -29.17
CA TYR A 484 25.39 -53.07 -29.78
C TYR A 484 26.84 -53.23 -29.34
N VAL A 485 27.19 -54.44 -28.90
CA VAL A 485 28.55 -54.82 -28.54
C VAL A 485 29.07 -55.77 -29.60
N TYR A 486 30.25 -55.47 -30.13
CA TYR A 486 30.91 -56.27 -31.16
C TYR A 486 32.33 -56.62 -30.73
N ASN A 487 32.61 -57.92 -30.70
CA ASN A 487 33.94 -58.41 -30.42
C ASN A 487 34.72 -58.58 -31.74
N LEU A 488 35.74 -57.76 -31.95
CA LEU A 488 36.64 -57.76 -33.13
C LEU A 488 37.49 -59.04 -33.23
N ASN A 489 37.63 -59.81 -32.17
CA ASN A 489 38.42 -61.06 -32.17
C ASN A 489 37.55 -62.27 -32.54
N THR A 490 36.30 -62.32 -32.07
CA THR A 490 35.39 -63.45 -32.30
C THR A 490 34.35 -63.20 -33.39
N GLY A 491 34.14 -61.94 -33.80
CA GLY A 491 33.07 -61.53 -34.70
C GLY A 491 31.67 -61.60 -34.07
N GLN A 492 31.57 -61.81 -32.76
CA GLN A 492 30.29 -61.95 -32.07
C GLN A 492 29.61 -60.59 -31.89
N LYS A 493 28.33 -60.51 -32.30
CA LYS A 493 27.45 -59.34 -32.13
C LYS A 493 26.43 -59.63 -31.03
N LYS A 494 26.31 -58.74 -30.05
CA LYS A 494 25.30 -58.77 -28.99
C LYS A 494 24.53 -57.46 -28.96
N GLN A 495 23.21 -57.52 -29.01
CA GLN A 495 22.34 -56.37 -28.77
C GLN A 495 21.96 -56.30 -27.29
N ILE A 496 21.89 -55.10 -26.75
CA ILE A 496 21.44 -54.82 -25.39
C ILE A 496 20.29 -53.82 -25.51
N SER A 497 19.08 -54.35 -25.34
CA SER A 497 17.84 -53.59 -25.48
C SER A 497 17.49 -52.83 -24.19
N ALA A 498 16.48 -51.96 -24.28
CA ALA A 498 15.93 -51.28 -23.10
C ALA A 498 15.47 -52.29 -22.02
N ALA A 499 14.84 -53.39 -22.43
CA ALA A 499 14.36 -54.43 -21.52
C ALA A 499 15.51 -55.13 -20.77
N ASP A 500 16.64 -55.38 -21.44
CA ASP A 500 17.83 -55.99 -20.84
C ASP A 500 18.45 -55.08 -19.75
N LEU A 501 18.26 -53.77 -19.90
CA LEU A 501 18.68 -52.75 -18.95
C LEU A 501 17.61 -52.46 -17.87
N GLY A 502 16.50 -53.21 -17.82
CA GLY A 502 15.44 -53.01 -16.82
C GLY A 502 14.56 -51.79 -17.06
N VAL A 503 14.62 -51.20 -18.26
CA VAL A 503 13.75 -50.11 -18.72
C VAL A 503 12.52 -50.71 -19.39
N PRO A 504 11.30 -50.18 -19.14
CA PRO A 504 10.08 -50.64 -19.83
C PRO A 504 10.25 -50.70 -21.35
N ALA A 505 9.87 -51.83 -21.97
CA ALA A 505 10.11 -52.13 -23.39
C ALA A 505 9.37 -51.18 -24.37
N ASP A 506 8.37 -50.45 -23.88
CA ASP A 506 7.62 -49.42 -24.60
C ASP A 506 8.41 -48.11 -24.79
N LYS A 507 9.54 -47.93 -24.09
CA LYS A 507 10.36 -46.72 -24.17
C LYS A 507 11.63 -46.96 -25.00
N SER A 508 11.76 -46.22 -26.11
CA SER A 508 12.99 -46.18 -26.91
C SER A 508 14.17 -45.61 -26.10
N LEU A 509 15.31 -46.28 -26.16
CA LEU A 509 16.53 -45.87 -25.46
C LEU A 509 17.54 -45.27 -26.45
N SER A 510 17.53 -43.94 -26.58
CA SER A 510 18.56 -43.19 -27.33
C SER A 510 19.72 -42.85 -26.41
N ILE A 511 20.90 -43.40 -26.71
CA ILE A 511 22.12 -43.19 -25.93
C ILE A 511 23.00 -42.19 -26.66
N THR A 512 23.44 -41.16 -25.95
CA THR A 512 24.19 -40.03 -26.51
C THR A 512 25.69 -40.20 -26.31
N SER A 513 26.11 -40.70 -25.15
CA SER A 513 27.51 -40.93 -24.80
C SER A 513 27.61 -41.94 -23.66
N PHE A 514 28.79 -42.52 -23.47
CA PHE A 514 29.08 -43.39 -22.34
C PHE A 514 30.57 -43.30 -21.94
N CYS A 515 30.86 -43.54 -20.66
CA CYS A 515 32.21 -43.66 -20.13
C CYS A 515 32.28 -44.77 -19.08
N ARG A 516 33.47 -45.37 -18.89
CA ARG A 516 33.65 -46.51 -17.98
C ARG A 516 34.36 -46.11 -16.70
N ASP A 517 33.87 -46.47 -15.52
CA ASP A 517 34.52 -46.23 -14.23
C ASP A 517 35.70 -47.19 -13.92
N SER A 518 36.41 -46.99 -12.80
CA SER A 518 37.52 -47.85 -12.38
C SER A 518 37.08 -49.24 -11.88
N GLU A 519 35.81 -49.39 -11.49
CA GLU A 519 35.19 -50.68 -11.16
C GLU A 519 34.70 -51.44 -12.41
N HIS A 520 34.98 -50.90 -13.61
CA HIS A 520 34.52 -51.39 -14.90
C HIS A 520 32.99 -51.30 -15.13
N ASN A 521 32.26 -50.48 -14.37
CA ASN A 521 30.88 -50.13 -14.68
C ASN A 521 30.82 -49.08 -15.80
N LEU A 522 29.72 -49.07 -16.54
CA LEU A 522 29.47 -48.15 -17.64
C LEU A 522 28.45 -47.09 -17.21
N TRP A 523 28.83 -45.83 -17.30
CA TRP A 523 27.98 -44.66 -17.09
C TRP A 523 27.53 -44.14 -18.45
N MET A 524 26.22 -43.96 -18.63
CA MET A 524 25.63 -43.70 -19.93
C MET A 524 24.63 -42.55 -19.85
N THR A 525 24.74 -41.59 -20.76
CA THR A 525 23.75 -40.52 -20.91
C THR A 525 22.70 -40.89 -21.94
N THR A 526 21.47 -40.53 -21.64
CA THR A 526 20.32 -40.79 -22.52
C THR A 526 19.53 -39.50 -22.76
N GLU A 527 18.88 -39.39 -23.91
CA GLU A 527 18.10 -38.18 -24.23
C GLU A 527 16.91 -37.94 -23.29
N ARG A 528 16.31 -39.02 -22.75
CA ARG A 528 15.03 -38.96 -22.01
C ARG A 528 15.07 -39.60 -20.62
N GLN A 529 16.00 -40.49 -20.33
CA GLN A 529 16.02 -41.24 -19.07
C GLN A 529 17.07 -40.74 -18.09
N GLY A 530 17.84 -39.70 -18.44
CA GLY A 530 18.90 -39.18 -17.59
C GLY A 530 20.17 -40.02 -17.67
N LEU A 531 20.86 -40.15 -16.54
CA LEU A 531 22.13 -40.86 -16.40
C LEU A 531 21.90 -42.27 -15.87
N LEU A 532 22.34 -43.28 -16.62
CA LEU A 532 22.23 -44.69 -16.25
C LEU A 532 23.58 -45.24 -15.83
N SER A 533 23.62 -46.00 -14.74
CA SER A 533 24.79 -46.81 -14.35
C SER A 533 24.52 -48.29 -14.63
N VAL A 534 25.45 -48.94 -15.34
CA VAL A 534 25.34 -50.32 -15.80
C VAL A 534 26.56 -51.11 -15.34
N ASP A 535 26.35 -52.29 -14.79
CA ASP A 535 27.44 -53.15 -14.33
C ASP A 535 28.18 -53.85 -15.50
N LYS A 536 29.28 -54.53 -15.19
CA LYS A 536 30.05 -55.34 -16.16
C LYS A 536 29.26 -56.47 -16.84
N HIS A 537 28.09 -56.84 -16.33
CA HIS A 537 27.21 -57.86 -16.89
C HIS A 537 26.06 -57.26 -17.72
N TRP A 538 26.09 -55.95 -17.96
CA TRP A 538 25.07 -55.21 -18.71
C TRP A 538 23.72 -55.11 -18.00
N LYS A 539 23.71 -55.14 -16.66
CA LYS A 539 22.52 -54.89 -15.84
C LYS A 539 22.55 -53.48 -15.26
N MET A 540 21.42 -52.79 -15.31
CA MET A 540 21.27 -51.46 -14.69
C MET A 540 21.35 -51.57 -13.16
N ARG A 541 22.20 -50.75 -12.54
CA ARG A 541 22.30 -50.63 -11.08
C ARG A 541 21.32 -49.59 -10.56
N LYS A 542 21.40 -48.37 -11.09
CA LYS A 542 20.60 -47.25 -10.63
C LYS A 542 20.46 -46.19 -11.72
N GLN A 543 19.28 -45.58 -11.78
CA GLN A 543 19.01 -44.41 -12.61
C GLN A 543 19.26 -43.15 -11.76
N HIS A 544 20.16 -42.29 -12.24
CA HIS A 544 20.50 -41.01 -11.64
C HIS A 544 20.02 -39.87 -12.55
N LEU A 545 19.81 -38.68 -11.99
CA LEU A 545 19.45 -37.47 -12.76
C LEU A 545 18.24 -37.69 -13.70
N SER A 546 17.21 -38.39 -13.23
CA SER A 546 15.98 -38.59 -14.02
C SER A 546 15.27 -37.26 -14.27
N HIS A 547 14.64 -37.12 -15.44
CA HIS A 547 13.83 -35.94 -15.85
C HIS A 547 12.79 -35.49 -14.81
N THR A 548 12.38 -36.38 -13.90
CA THR A 548 11.42 -36.08 -12.83
C THR A 548 12.03 -35.43 -11.58
N LYS A 549 13.36 -35.57 -11.38
CA LYS A 549 14.09 -35.04 -10.21
C LYS A 549 15.06 -33.93 -10.56
N VAL A 550 15.63 -33.96 -11.77
CA VAL A 550 16.59 -32.96 -12.28
C VAL A 550 15.99 -32.44 -13.58
N HIS A 551 15.94 -31.11 -13.69
CA HIS A 551 15.25 -30.31 -14.70
C HIS A 551 15.28 -30.88 -16.14
N SER A 552 14.30 -30.48 -16.96
CA SER A 552 13.95 -30.94 -18.32
C SER A 552 15.04 -30.94 -19.41
N ASP A 553 16.31 -30.81 -19.04
CA ASP A 553 17.45 -30.72 -19.95
C ASP A 553 17.83 -32.10 -20.52
N LYS A 554 18.28 -32.14 -21.77
CA LYS A 554 18.73 -33.37 -22.44
C LYS A 554 20.19 -33.61 -22.12
N LEU A 555 20.56 -34.82 -21.71
CA LEU A 555 21.95 -35.16 -21.40
C LEU A 555 22.67 -35.68 -22.65
N TYR A 556 23.81 -35.08 -22.95
CA TYR A 556 24.55 -35.32 -24.19
C TYR A 556 25.86 -36.05 -24.00
N PHE A 557 26.63 -35.74 -22.95
CA PHE A 557 27.97 -36.29 -22.78
C PHE A 557 28.26 -36.60 -21.31
N VAL A 558 29.04 -37.66 -21.06
CA VAL A 558 29.55 -38.00 -19.72
C VAL A 558 31.05 -38.27 -19.76
N ALA A 559 31.76 -37.74 -18.78
CA ALA A 559 33.20 -37.87 -18.66
C ALA A 559 33.63 -38.02 -17.20
N LYS A 560 34.83 -38.53 -16.94
CA LYS A 560 35.38 -38.57 -15.59
C LYS A 560 36.06 -37.25 -15.23
N GLN A 561 35.76 -36.73 -14.05
CA GLN A 561 36.57 -35.68 -13.44
C GLN A 561 37.74 -36.31 -12.66
N ASN A 562 37.39 -37.21 -11.74
CA ASN A 562 38.31 -38.05 -10.99
C ASN A 562 37.64 -39.42 -10.71
N GLU A 563 38.19 -40.21 -9.79
CA GLU A 563 37.63 -41.52 -9.42
C GLU A 563 36.29 -41.44 -8.65
N GLU A 564 35.94 -40.27 -8.13
CA GLU A 564 34.75 -40.07 -7.30
C GLU A 564 33.66 -39.27 -8.01
N ARG A 565 33.99 -38.45 -9.01
CA ARG A 565 33.08 -37.48 -9.62
C ARG A 565 33.06 -37.57 -11.13
N LEU A 566 31.87 -37.34 -11.70
CA LEU A 566 31.60 -37.40 -13.13
C LEU A 566 31.14 -36.05 -13.64
N TRP A 567 31.68 -35.65 -14.79
CA TRP A 567 31.13 -34.57 -15.60
C TRP A 567 29.96 -35.10 -16.42
N VAL A 568 28.86 -34.37 -16.41
CA VAL A 568 27.68 -34.64 -17.25
C VAL A 568 27.28 -33.35 -17.95
N ILE A 569 27.27 -33.35 -19.27
CA ILE A 569 26.88 -32.22 -20.11
C ILE A 569 25.40 -32.37 -20.47
N GLY A 570 24.59 -31.39 -20.09
CA GLY A 570 23.24 -31.16 -20.61
C GLY A 570 23.26 -30.26 -21.86
N ALA A 571 22.09 -29.94 -22.42
CA ALA A 571 22.02 -29.01 -23.54
C ALA A 571 22.36 -27.57 -23.09
N HIS A 572 21.93 -27.18 -21.89
CA HIS A 572 22.10 -25.81 -21.40
C HIS A 572 22.92 -25.72 -20.10
N LYS A 573 23.12 -26.85 -19.39
CA LYS A 573 23.80 -26.88 -18.10
C LYS A 573 24.88 -27.95 -18.04
N LEU A 574 25.98 -27.63 -17.38
CA LEU A 574 27.02 -28.59 -17.02
C LEU A 574 26.80 -29.06 -15.59
N TYR A 575 26.95 -30.35 -15.34
CA TYR A 575 26.79 -30.94 -14.04
C TYR A 575 28.07 -31.66 -13.61
N LEU A 576 28.49 -31.45 -12.37
CA LEU A 576 29.47 -32.29 -11.70
C LEU A 576 28.73 -33.12 -10.67
N PHE A 577 28.68 -34.43 -10.91
CA PHE A 577 27.90 -35.37 -10.11
C PHE A 577 28.82 -36.22 -9.26
N ASP A 578 28.54 -36.28 -7.95
CA ASP A 578 29.16 -37.20 -7.00
C ASP A 578 28.21 -38.39 -6.76
N PRO A 579 28.51 -39.60 -7.28
CA PRO A 579 27.65 -40.75 -7.13
C PRO A 579 27.61 -41.33 -5.71
N LYS A 580 28.59 -41.04 -4.85
CA LYS A 580 28.66 -41.59 -3.48
C LYS A 580 27.75 -40.81 -2.53
N GLU A 581 27.86 -39.48 -2.57
CA GLU A 581 27.06 -38.57 -1.72
C GLU A 581 25.71 -38.19 -2.35
N GLU A 582 25.49 -38.59 -3.62
CA GLU A 582 24.36 -38.13 -4.46
C GLU A 582 24.28 -36.60 -4.58
N GLN A 583 25.41 -35.92 -4.45
CA GLN A 583 25.51 -34.46 -4.57
C GLN A 583 25.65 -34.05 -6.04
N LEU A 584 24.94 -33.00 -6.42
CA LEU A 584 24.92 -32.46 -7.77
C LEU A 584 25.31 -30.99 -7.76
N HIS A 585 26.46 -30.66 -8.34
CA HIS A 585 26.88 -29.29 -8.60
C HIS A 585 26.47 -28.90 -10.01
N THR A 586 25.81 -27.75 -10.17
CA THR A 586 25.26 -27.30 -11.45
C THR A 586 25.91 -26.01 -11.89
N PHE A 587 26.31 -25.94 -13.16
CA PHE A 587 26.94 -24.78 -13.78
C PHE A 587 26.14 -24.37 -15.01
N ASP A 588 25.85 -23.08 -15.10
CA ASP A 588 25.14 -22.45 -16.21
C ASP A 588 25.78 -21.08 -16.51
N ASN A 589 25.16 -20.32 -17.42
CA ASN A 589 25.64 -19.00 -17.83
C ASN A 589 25.79 -18.00 -16.67
N ASN A 590 25.00 -18.13 -15.60
CA ASN A 590 25.11 -17.25 -14.44
C ASN A 590 26.28 -17.64 -13.52
N ASN A 591 26.80 -18.87 -13.66
CA ASN A 591 27.89 -19.43 -12.84
C ASN A 591 29.21 -19.52 -13.64
N GLY A 592 29.37 -18.67 -14.66
CA GLY A 592 30.57 -18.56 -15.50
C GLY A 592 30.60 -19.47 -16.74
N LEU A 593 29.65 -20.38 -16.93
CA LEU A 593 29.57 -21.25 -18.10
C LEU A 593 28.95 -20.47 -19.29
N ARG A 594 29.75 -19.66 -19.98
CA ARG A 594 29.32 -18.73 -21.06
C ARG A 594 28.67 -19.37 -22.30
N LEU A 595 28.57 -20.70 -22.34
CA LEU A 595 27.92 -21.42 -23.44
C LEU A 595 26.41 -21.47 -23.21
N THR A 596 25.64 -21.06 -24.23
CA THR A 596 24.17 -21.12 -24.19
C THR A 596 23.62 -22.49 -24.59
N ASP A 597 24.34 -23.19 -25.47
CA ASP A 597 23.96 -24.49 -25.98
C ASP A 597 25.21 -25.33 -26.25
N MET A 598 25.26 -26.52 -25.65
CA MET A 598 26.40 -27.43 -25.69
C MET A 598 26.14 -28.62 -26.63
N ASP A 599 27.21 -29.17 -27.22
CA ASP A 599 27.12 -30.33 -28.12
C ASP A 599 27.59 -31.64 -27.44
N ALA A 600 27.25 -32.77 -28.05
CA ALA A 600 27.40 -34.11 -27.50
C ALA A 600 28.79 -34.73 -27.67
N SER A 601 29.77 -34.02 -28.23
CA SER A 601 31.09 -34.59 -28.56
C SER A 601 32.25 -33.81 -27.96
N SER A 602 32.23 -33.69 -26.63
CA SER A 602 33.31 -33.07 -25.84
C SER A 602 34.51 -34.02 -25.67
N LEU A 603 35.65 -33.50 -25.21
CA LEU A 603 36.93 -34.23 -25.14
C LEU A 603 37.66 -33.96 -23.83
N ILE A 604 38.23 -35.00 -23.22
CA ILE A 604 39.31 -34.84 -22.24
C ILE A 604 40.62 -35.17 -22.96
N ASP A 605 41.56 -34.23 -22.96
CA ASP A 605 42.84 -34.39 -23.64
C ASP A 605 43.89 -35.12 -22.77
N SER A 606 45.04 -35.41 -23.36
CA SER A 606 46.17 -36.08 -22.72
C SER A 606 46.76 -35.31 -21.52
N ALA A 607 46.57 -33.98 -21.48
CA ALA A 607 46.96 -33.13 -20.37
C ALA A 607 45.91 -33.08 -19.25
N ASN A 608 44.81 -33.84 -19.38
CA ASN A 608 43.65 -33.84 -18.50
C ASN A 608 42.95 -32.46 -18.45
N ARG A 609 42.78 -31.82 -19.60
CA ARG A 609 41.91 -30.65 -19.77
C ARG A 609 40.63 -31.09 -20.44
N PHE A 610 39.51 -30.62 -19.94
CA PHE A 610 38.19 -30.92 -20.44
C PHE A 610 37.71 -29.82 -21.38
N TRP A 611 37.46 -30.19 -22.63
CA TRP A 611 37.05 -29.31 -23.72
C TRP A 611 35.56 -29.50 -24.00
N ILE A 612 34.78 -28.46 -23.69
CA ILE A 612 33.34 -28.43 -23.84
C ILE A 612 33.00 -27.61 -25.08
N LEU A 613 32.19 -28.17 -25.96
CA LEU A 613 31.82 -27.55 -27.23
C LEU A 613 30.45 -26.91 -27.14
N GLY A 614 30.27 -25.78 -27.80
CA GLY A 614 28.95 -25.17 -27.95
C GLY A 614 28.72 -24.46 -29.26
N ASN A 615 27.63 -23.70 -29.29
CA ASN A 615 27.15 -22.99 -30.48
C ASN A 615 27.94 -21.72 -30.82
N THR A 616 28.45 -21.00 -29.82
CA THR A 616 29.17 -19.72 -29.99
C THR A 616 30.68 -19.83 -29.82
N GLY A 617 31.17 -20.96 -29.33
CA GLY A 617 32.57 -21.17 -28.98
C GLY A 617 32.79 -22.50 -28.28
N TYR A 618 33.92 -22.60 -27.58
CA TYR A 618 34.26 -23.75 -26.74
C TYR A 618 34.87 -23.28 -25.42
N ILE A 619 34.75 -24.12 -24.39
CA ILE A 619 35.29 -23.89 -23.06
C ILE A 619 36.38 -24.91 -22.78
N MET A 620 37.48 -24.46 -22.20
CA MET A 620 38.52 -25.31 -21.64
C MET A 620 38.46 -25.25 -20.11
N VAL A 621 38.42 -26.42 -19.48
CA VAL A 621 38.43 -26.61 -18.03
C VAL A 621 39.66 -27.41 -17.64
N ASP A 622 40.39 -26.99 -16.61
CA ASP A 622 41.42 -27.84 -16.00
C ASP A 622 40.72 -28.92 -15.15
N ASN A 623 40.78 -30.17 -15.62
CA ASN A 623 40.06 -31.27 -14.98
C ASN A 623 40.73 -31.71 -13.66
N ARG A 624 42.04 -31.49 -13.49
CA ARG A 624 42.79 -31.88 -12.28
C ARG A 624 42.53 -30.94 -11.12
N ASN A 625 42.61 -29.64 -11.37
CA ASN A 625 42.58 -28.60 -10.34
C ASN A 625 41.26 -27.83 -10.32
N PHE A 626 40.15 -28.46 -10.72
CA PHE A 626 38.84 -27.80 -10.73
C PHE A 626 38.43 -27.41 -9.30
N MET A 627 38.26 -26.12 -9.06
CA MET A 627 37.91 -25.56 -7.74
C MET A 627 36.40 -25.35 -7.61
N LEU A 628 35.83 -25.85 -6.53
CA LEU A 628 34.45 -25.58 -6.11
C LEU A 628 34.41 -24.50 -5.03
N ASN A 629 33.37 -23.68 -5.03
CA ASN A 629 33.08 -22.74 -3.97
C ASN A 629 32.40 -23.47 -2.80
N ASP A 630 33.23 -24.03 -1.91
CA ASP A 630 32.77 -24.74 -0.72
C ASP A 630 32.47 -23.79 0.46
N ILE A 631 32.53 -22.47 0.26
CA ILE A 631 32.20 -21.48 1.29
C ILE A 631 30.68 -21.39 1.41
N PRO A 632 30.08 -21.68 2.58
CA PRO A 632 28.65 -21.50 2.77
C PRO A 632 28.29 -20.01 2.78
N ALA A 633 27.26 -19.64 2.03
CA ALA A 633 26.73 -18.29 2.03
C ALA A 633 25.68 -18.10 3.13
N SER A 634 25.62 -16.91 3.72
CA SER A 634 24.64 -16.55 4.76
C SER A 634 23.55 -15.63 4.18
N VAL A 635 22.33 -15.75 4.72
CA VAL A 635 21.20 -14.93 4.28
C VAL A 635 21.06 -13.68 5.14
N ILE A 636 21.10 -12.50 4.51
CA ILE A 636 20.92 -11.20 5.14
C ILE A 636 19.57 -10.62 4.75
N LEU A 637 18.76 -10.23 5.74
CA LEU A 637 17.47 -9.58 5.50
C LEU A 637 17.67 -8.10 5.19
N THR A 638 17.28 -7.65 3.99
CA THR A 638 17.61 -6.30 3.50
C THR A 638 16.44 -5.34 3.59
N THR A 639 15.25 -5.76 3.16
CA THR A 639 14.11 -4.85 2.94
C THR A 639 12.82 -5.45 3.48
N LEU A 640 12.04 -4.63 4.21
CA LEU A 640 10.68 -4.96 4.62
C LEU A 640 9.70 -4.01 3.94
N ARG A 641 8.67 -4.55 3.28
CA ARG A 641 7.53 -3.77 2.79
C ARG A 641 6.27 -4.28 3.48
N ILE A 642 5.47 -3.35 3.98
CA ILE A 642 4.15 -3.63 4.56
C ILE A 642 3.12 -2.90 3.71
N ASN A 643 2.13 -3.62 3.20
CA ASN A 643 1.12 -3.09 2.27
C ASN A 643 1.76 -2.30 1.11
N ASN A 644 2.83 -2.87 0.52
CA ASN A 644 3.66 -2.30 -0.54
C ASN A 644 4.42 -1.00 -0.18
N LYS A 645 4.41 -0.57 1.08
CA LYS A 645 5.21 0.57 1.55
C LYS A 645 6.47 0.10 2.25
N LEU A 646 7.61 0.59 1.77
CA LEU A 646 8.93 0.35 2.36
C LEU A 646 8.95 0.83 3.82
N GLN A 647 9.32 -0.07 4.73
CA GLN A 647 9.54 0.26 6.14
C GLN A 647 11.02 0.58 6.37
N ARG A 648 11.28 1.65 7.11
CA ARG A 648 12.63 2.08 7.53
C ARG A 648 12.64 2.32 9.03
N PRO A 649 13.81 2.31 9.69
CA PRO A 649 13.88 2.61 11.12
C PRO A 649 13.61 4.10 11.37
N CYS A 650 12.37 4.45 11.66
CA CYS A 650 11.95 5.83 11.95
C CYS A 650 10.77 5.86 12.91
N GLU A 651 10.54 7.01 13.54
CA GLU A 651 9.41 7.19 14.45
C GLU A 651 8.07 6.90 13.72
N GLY A 652 7.33 5.91 14.22
CA GLY A 652 6.05 5.45 13.64
C GLY A 652 6.15 4.27 12.69
N SER A 653 7.35 3.79 12.36
CA SER A 653 7.58 2.53 11.65
C SER A 653 7.42 1.31 12.56
N VAL A 654 7.28 0.13 11.98
CA VAL A 654 7.31 -1.15 12.73
C VAL A 654 8.74 -1.53 13.12
N LEU A 655 9.72 -0.94 12.45
CA LEU A 655 11.14 -1.21 12.68
C LEU A 655 11.76 -0.12 13.57
N ASP A 656 12.34 -0.53 14.69
CA ASP A 656 13.20 0.33 15.53
C ASP A 656 14.66 0.30 15.06
N LYS A 657 15.06 -0.80 14.42
CA LYS A 657 16.39 -1.06 13.87
C LYS A 657 16.27 -1.59 12.44
N CYS A 658 17.38 -1.67 11.73
CA CYS A 658 17.43 -2.27 10.40
C CYS A 658 16.97 -3.74 10.46
N LEU A 659 16.41 -4.23 9.35
CA LEU A 659 15.80 -5.55 9.32
C LEU A 659 16.82 -6.66 9.62
N ALA A 660 18.07 -6.49 9.21
CA ALA A 660 19.16 -7.43 9.49
C ALA A 660 19.43 -7.63 10.99
N GLU A 661 19.16 -6.64 11.84
CA GLU A 661 19.33 -6.73 13.31
C GLU A 661 18.02 -7.01 14.05
N THR A 662 16.89 -7.12 13.34
CA THR A 662 15.57 -7.30 13.94
C THR A 662 15.29 -8.78 14.18
N SER A 663 15.11 -9.18 15.44
CA SER A 663 14.81 -10.57 15.81
C SER A 663 13.31 -10.89 15.86
N MET A 664 12.47 -9.89 16.12
CA MET A 664 11.02 -10.01 16.23
C MET A 664 10.34 -8.81 15.59
N LEU A 665 9.35 -9.09 14.72
CA LEU A 665 8.55 -8.09 14.02
C LEU A 665 7.10 -8.13 14.51
N CYS A 666 6.64 -7.05 15.14
CA CYS A 666 5.29 -6.96 15.69
C CYS A 666 4.37 -6.15 14.78
N LEU A 667 3.48 -6.82 14.05
CA LEU A 667 2.56 -6.24 13.09
C LEU A 667 1.19 -5.95 13.72
N LYS A 668 0.57 -4.83 13.32
CA LYS A 668 -0.83 -4.52 13.64
C LYS A 668 -1.77 -5.37 12.78
N HIS A 669 -3.01 -5.57 13.24
CA HIS A 669 -4.02 -6.36 12.52
C HIS A 669 -4.31 -5.91 11.08
N ASN A 670 -4.00 -4.65 10.71
CA ASN A 670 -4.21 -4.10 9.36
C ASN A 670 -2.94 -4.13 8.49
N GLN A 671 -1.84 -4.70 9.00
CA GLN A 671 -0.55 -4.85 8.34
C GLN A 671 -0.37 -6.31 7.90
N THR A 672 -1.35 -6.84 7.14
CA THR A 672 -1.44 -8.27 6.84
C THR A 672 -0.66 -8.70 5.61
N ASN A 673 -0.28 -7.76 4.74
CA ASN A 673 0.51 -8.04 3.54
C ASN A 673 1.95 -7.60 3.79
N ILE A 674 2.85 -8.57 3.83
CA ILE A 674 4.28 -8.34 4.04
C ILE A 674 5.09 -8.86 2.87
N SER A 675 6.14 -8.13 2.55
CA SER A 675 7.18 -8.54 1.62
C SER A 675 8.52 -8.40 2.30
N ILE A 676 9.31 -9.47 2.31
CA ILE A 676 10.63 -9.50 2.92
C ILE A 676 11.63 -9.84 1.84
N ALA A 677 12.53 -8.91 1.57
CA ALA A 677 13.66 -9.12 0.67
C ALA A 677 14.91 -9.52 1.46
N TYR A 678 15.71 -10.36 0.84
CA TYR A 678 16.92 -10.94 1.39
C TYR A 678 18.01 -11.05 0.33
N ALA A 679 19.26 -11.00 0.77
CA ALA A 679 20.44 -11.12 -0.06
C ALA A 679 21.38 -12.19 0.50
N SER A 680 22.33 -12.60 -0.34
CA SER A 680 23.45 -13.46 0.03
C SER A 680 24.64 -12.56 0.41
N ASP A 681 25.48 -13.01 1.34
CA ASP A 681 26.79 -12.40 1.56
C ASP A 681 27.84 -12.84 0.53
N ASN A 682 27.47 -13.75 -0.39
CA ASN A 682 28.34 -14.22 -1.45
C ASN A 682 28.26 -13.32 -2.70
N HIS A 683 29.38 -12.67 -3.02
CA HIS A 683 29.54 -11.86 -4.24
C HIS A 683 30.05 -12.67 -5.45
N ILE A 684 30.51 -13.90 -5.24
CA ILE A 684 31.03 -14.76 -6.31
C ILE A 684 29.85 -15.41 -7.03
N TYR A 685 29.57 -14.97 -8.26
CA TYR A 685 28.39 -15.40 -9.03
C TYR A 685 27.08 -15.30 -8.25
N GLY A 686 26.88 -14.20 -7.50
CA GLY A 686 25.74 -14.03 -6.59
C GLY A 686 24.36 -14.23 -7.23
N ASN A 687 24.21 -14.07 -8.55
CA ASN A 687 22.97 -14.36 -9.29
C ASN A 687 22.60 -15.85 -9.37
N SER A 688 23.58 -16.74 -9.17
CA SER A 688 23.41 -18.19 -9.22
C SER A 688 22.94 -18.81 -7.90
N ASP A 689 22.92 -18.02 -6.82
CA ASP A 689 22.47 -18.49 -5.51
C ASP A 689 20.97 -18.83 -5.52
N ARG A 690 20.64 -20.00 -5.00
CA ARG A 690 19.28 -20.55 -4.93
C ARG A 690 18.75 -20.50 -3.51
N PHE A 691 17.60 -19.87 -3.31
CA PHE A 691 17.04 -19.63 -1.99
C PHE A 691 15.87 -20.56 -1.71
N PHE A 692 15.77 -20.97 -0.45
CA PHE A 692 14.66 -21.76 0.06
C PHE A 692 14.08 -21.06 1.28
N TYR A 693 12.75 -20.98 1.36
CA TYR A 693 12.08 -20.37 2.51
C TYR A 693 10.93 -21.23 3.02
N LYS A 694 10.56 -21.01 4.27
CA LYS A 694 9.42 -21.63 4.92
C LYS A 694 8.87 -20.72 6.01
N MET A 695 7.57 -20.48 6.04
CA MET A 695 6.89 -19.86 7.17
C MET A 695 6.14 -20.91 8.00
N ASP A 696 6.64 -21.18 9.21
CA ASP A 696 5.99 -22.11 10.13
C ASP A 696 4.57 -21.60 10.48
N GLY A 697 3.56 -22.43 10.24
CA GLY A 697 2.15 -22.10 10.41
C GLY A 697 1.42 -21.66 9.14
N VAL A 698 2.14 -21.44 8.02
CA VAL A 698 1.56 -21.11 6.71
C VAL A 698 1.97 -22.14 5.66
N ASP A 699 3.27 -22.41 5.52
CA ASP A 699 3.79 -23.35 4.52
C ASP A 699 3.94 -24.76 5.10
N PRO A 700 3.46 -25.82 4.40
CA PRO A 700 3.64 -27.20 4.86
C PRO A 700 5.12 -27.63 4.79
N ASP A 701 5.79 -27.33 3.68
CA ASP A 701 7.17 -27.73 3.37
C ASP A 701 8.00 -26.54 2.86
N TRP A 702 9.31 -26.75 2.69
CA TRP A 702 10.21 -25.75 2.12
C TRP A 702 9.82 -25.39 0.69
N VAL A 703 9.70 -24.09 0.44
CA VAL A 703 9.44 -23.55 -0.89
C VAL A 703 10.76 -23.15 -1.54
N ASP A 704 10.98 -23.63 -2.75
CA ASP A 704 12.12 -23.27 -3.57
C ASP A 704 11.85 -21.95 -4.31
N ALA A 705 12.57 -20.91 -3.93
CA ALA A 705 12.44 -19.58 -4.53
C ALA A 705 13.29 -19.42 -5.79
N GLY A 706 14.10 -20.41 -6.20
CA GLY A 706 15.07 -20.24 -7.27
C GLY A 706 16.02 -19.09 -6.93
N ASN A 707 16.19 -18.16 -7.88
CA ASN A 707 16.96 -16.94 -7.70
C ASN A 707 16.12 -15.75 -7.14
N ARG A 708 14.86 -15.96 -6.74
CA ARG A 708 14.02 -14.87 -6.22
C ARG A 708 14.51 -14.43 -4.84
N ARG A 709 14.74 -13.13 -4.69
CA ARG A 709 15.28 -12.47 -3.49
C ARG A 709 14.23 -11.84 -2.58
N GLU A 710 12.95 -12.10 -2.85
CA GLU A 710 11.83 -11.52 -2.11
C GLU A 710 10.73 -12.56 -1.92
N VAL A 711 10.16 -12.59 -0.72
CA VAL A 711 9.04 -13.47 -0.35
C VAL A 711 7.86 -12.63 0.09
N PHE A 712 6.68 -13.01 -0.39
CA PHE A 712 5.43 -12.31 -0.20
C PHE A 712 4.47 -13.19 0.60
N TYR A 713 3.96 -12.66 1.70
CA TYR A 713 2.83 -13.24 2.42
C TYR A 713 1.69 -12.23 2.44
N SER A 714 0.51 -12.69 2.05
CA SER A 714 -0.70 -11.87 1.99
C SER A 714 -1.72 -12.36 3.01
N ASN A 715 -2.48 -11.43 3.57
CA ASN A 715 -3.58 -11.71 4.49
C ASN A 715 -3.21 -12.62 5.68
N LEU A 716 -2.07 -12.36 6.32
CA LEU A 716 -1.65 -13.10 7.51
C LEU A 716 -2.68 -12.94 8.64
N ALA A 717 -3.18 -14.07 9.17
CA ALA A 717 -4.07 -14.09 10.31
C ALA A 717 -3.32 -13.67 11.60
N SER A 718 -4.05 -13.24 12.63
CA SER A 718 -3.43 -12.94 13.93
C SER A 718 -2.80 -14.19 14.55
N GLY A 719 -1.53 -14.12 14.91
CA GLY A 719 -0.77 -15.27 15.40
C GLY A 719 0.73 -15.03 15.41
N ASN A 720 1.48 -16.05 15.85
CA ASN A 720 2.93 -16.06 15.87
C ASN A 720 3.46 -16.95 14.75
N TYR A 721 4.37 -16.41 13.96
CA TYR A 721 4.99 -17.09 12.83
C TYR A 721 6.51 -17.06 12.94
N LEU A 722 7.17 -18.05 12.35
CA LEU A 722 8.62 -18.11 12.23
C LEU A 722 8.99 -18.29 10.76
N LEU A 723 9.57 -17.24 10.18
CA LEU A 723 10.10 -17.29 8.84
C LEU A 723 11.52 -17.86 8.88
N ARG A 724 11.77 -18.92 8.11
CA ARG A 724 13.09 -19.53 7.93
C ARG A 724 13.52 -19.38 6.48
N ILE A 725 14.75 -18.96 6.26
CA ILE A 725 15.33 -18.83 4.92
C ILE A 725 16.73 -19.43 4.95
N LYS A 726 17.06 -20.20 3.92
CA LYS A 726 18.41 -20.73 3.69
C LYS A 726 18.80 -20.54 2.24
N VAL A 727 20.10 -20.49 1.99
CA VAL A 727 20.67 -20.31 0.66
C VAL A 727 21.53 -21.50 0.29
N LEU A 728 21.43 -21.90 -0.97
CA LEU A 728 22.37 -22.77 -1.64
C LEU A 728 23.27 -21.88 -2.48
N ASN A 729 24.56 -21.91 -2.18
CA ASN A 729 25.58 -21.13 -2.87
C ASN A 729 25.64 -21.53 -4.38
N ASN A 730 26.27 -20.69 -5.20
CA ASN A 730 26.46 -20.84 -6.64
C ASN A 730 26.91 -22.25 -7.06
N ASP A 731 27.72 -22.94 -6.26
CA ASP A 731 28.21 -24.29 -6.54
C ASP A 731 27.47 -25.40 -5.78
N GLY A 732 26.42 -25.14 -4.99
CA GLY A 732 25.61 -26.21 -4.37
C GLY A 732 25.93 -26.50 -2.89
N THR A 733 26.61 -25.59 -2.20
CA THR A 733 26.87 -25.68 -0.76
C THR A 733 25.75 -25.01 0.02
N ILE A 734 25.18 -25.70 1.02
CA ILE A 734 24.07 -25.17 1.83
C ILE A 734 24.60 -24.28 2.95
N GLY A 735 24.07 -23.08 3.05
CA GLY A 735 24.33 -22.11 4.10
C GLY A 735 23.53 -22.32 5.39
N PRO A 736 23.87 -21.61 6.47
CA PRO A 736 23.08 -21.60 7.70
C PRO A 736 21.67 -21.03 7.47
N GLU A 737 20.72 -21.46 8.31
CA GLU A 737 19.34 -20.95 8.29
C GLU A 737 19.24 -19.60 9.03
N THR A 738 18.61 -18.61 8.38
CA THR A 738 18.25 -17.32 8.98
C THR A 738 16.79 -17.37 9.43
N HIS A 739 16.52 -16.85 10.64
CA HIS A 739 15.20 -16.88 11.26
C HIS A 739 14.68 -15.48 11.58
N LEU A 740 13.40 -15.21 11.30
CA LEU A 740 12.69 -14.00 11.72
C LEU A 740 11.36 -14.36 12.39
N LYS A 741 11.16 -13.92 13.63
CA LYS A 741 9.89 -14.08 14.35
C LYS A 741 8.93 -12.97 13.94
N ILE A 742 7.69 -13.31 13.61
CA ILE A 742 6.66 -12.35 13.20
C ILE A 742 5.41 -12.58 14.06
N GLU A 743 4.97 -11.55 14.77
CA GLU A 743 3.76 -11.56 15.58
C GLU A 743 2.72 -10.61 14.97
N VAL A 744 1.55 -11.13 14.61
CA VAL A 744 0.42 -10.34 14.09
C VAL A 744 -0.60 -10.16 15.20
N LEU A 745 -0.70 -8.92 15.73
CA LEU A 745 -1.60 -8.60 16.84
C LEU A 745 -3.07 -8.66 16.42
N PRO A 746 -3.97 -9.21 17.25
CA PRO A 746 -5.40 -9.17 16.98
C PRO A 746 -5.95 -7.73 17.06
N PRO A 747 -7.02 -7.42 16.30
CA PRO A 747 -7.66 -6.12 16.35
C PRO A 747 -8.19 -5.82 17.75
N LEU A 748 -8.34 -4.54 18.08
CA LEU A 748 -8.75 -4.10 19.43
C LEU A 748 -10.07 -4.78 19.87
N TRP A 749 -11.02 -4.95 18.96
CA TRP A 749 -12.31 -5.61 19.21
C TRP A 749 -12.25 -7.13 19.41
N ALA A 750 -11.15 -7.79 19.04
CA ALA A 750 -10.96 -9.24 19.22
C ALA A 750 -10.01 -9.56 20.39
N ARG A 751 -9.62 -8.56 21.19
CA ARG A 751 -8.82 -8.77 22.40
C ARG A 751 -9.71 -9.20 23.57
N TRP A 752 -9.12 -9.89 24.54
CA TRP A 752 -9.86 -10.42 25.70
C TRP A 752 -10.67 -9.36 26.46
N TRP A 753 -10.14 -8.14 26.63
CA TRP A 753 -10.84 -7.05 27.32
C TRP A 753 -12.02 -6.50 26.51
N ALA A 754 -12.00 -6.59 25.17
CA ALA A 754 -13.13 -6.18 24.35
C ALA A 754 -14.33 -7.12 24.55
N PHE A 755 -14.08 -8.42 24.72
CA PHE A 755 -15.14 -9.37 25.13
C PHE A 755 -15.69 -9.04 26.51
N ALA A 756 -14.88 -8.54 27.45
CA ALA A 756 -15.37 -8.05 28.74
C ALA A 756 -16.24 -6.80 28.58
N ILE A 757 -15.88 -5.86 27.69
CA ILE A 757 -16.71 -4.70 27.35
C ILE A 757 -18.00 -5.14 26.65
N TYR A 758 -17.96 -6.10 25.73
CA TYR A 758 -19.16 -6.65 25.09
C TYR A 758 -20.08 -7.29 26.10
N ALA A 759 -19.53 -8.08 27.03
CA ALA A 759 -20.31 -8.64 28.13
C ALA A 759 -20.91 -7.53 29.01
N ALA A 760 -20.17 -6.45 29.29
CA ALA A 760 -20.66 -5.31 30.06
C ALA A 760 -21.76 -4.52 29.32
N ILE A 761 -21.62 -4.31 28.01
CA ILE A 761 -22.63 -3.66 27.17
C ILE A 761 -23.87 -4.55 27.06
N ILE A 762 -23.70 -5.85 26.83
CA ILE A 762 -24.81 -6.81 26.81
C ILE A 762 -25.49 -6.83 28.17
N PHE A 763 -24.73 -6.87 29.27
CA PHE A 763 -25.28 -6.80 30.62
C PHE A 763 -26.00 -5.47 30.86
N TYR A 764 -25.46 -4.35 30.39
CA TYR A 764 -26.12 -3.04 30.48
C TYR A 764 -27.40 -2.99 29.63
N ILE A 765 -27.38 -3.51 28.40
CA ILE A 765 -28.56 -3.62 27.53
C ILE A 765 -29.58 -4.55 28.18
N LEU A 766 -29.16 -5.68 28.74
CA LEU A 766 -30.04 -6.62 29.44
C LEU A 766 -30.61 -5.98 30.71
N GLN A 767 -29.81 -5.26 31.48
CA GLN A 767 -30.26 -4.47 32.64
C GLN A 767 -31.23 -3.37 32.22
N ARG A 768 -30.94 -2.64 31.13
CA ARG A 768 -31.84 -1.63 30.57
C ARG A 768 -33.09 -2.25 30.01
N TYR A 769 -33.02 -3.43 29.41
CA TYR A 769 -34.16 -4.18 28.89
C TYR A 769 -35.03 -4.74 30.02
N ILE A 770 -34.43 -5.28 31.09
CA ILE A 770 -35.13 -5.72 32.29
C ILE A 770 -35.75 -4.51 32.99
N THR A 771 -35.00 -3.42 33.16
CA THR A 771 -35.51 -2.17 33.74
C THR A 771 -36.60 -1.57 32.85
N TYR A 772 -36.45 -1.59 31.54
CA TYR A 772 -37.46 -1.17 30.58
C TYR A 772 -38.70 -2.07 30.65
N LYS A 773 -38.54 -3.39 30.76
CA LYS A 773 -39.64 -4.34 30.90
C LYS A 773 -40.36 -4.16 32.23
N GLN A 774 -39.63 -3.95 33.32
CA GLN A 774 -40.20 -3.64 34.63
C GLN A 774 -40.87 -2.26 34.65
N ARG A 775 -40.27 -1.25 34.00
CA ARG A 775 -40.90 0.07 33.81
C ARG A 775 -42.10 -0.01 32.91
N LYS A 776 -42.07 -0.80 31.85
CA LYS A 776 -43.18 -1.04 30.92
C LYS A 776 -44.30 -1.78 31.65
N GLN A 777 -44.00 -2.78 32.46
CA GLN A 777 -45.00 -3.47 33.28
C GLN A 777 -45.56 -2.57 34.38
N ARG A 778 -44.73 -1.78 35.07
CA ARG A 778 -45.19 -0.77 36.04
C ARG A 778 -46.00 0.32 35.36
N LEU A 779 -45.59 0.76 34.17
CA LEU A 779 -46.27 1.77 33.38
C LEU A 779 -47.57 1.19 32.81
N GLU A 780 -47.62 -0.05 32.35
CA GLU A 780 -48.85 -0.72 31.92
C GLU A 780 -49.79 -0.92 33.10
N HIS A 781 -49.27 -1.23 34.29
CA HIS A 781 -50.08 -1.32 35.51
C HIS A 781 -50.56 0.06 35.99
N GLU A 782 -49.69 1.07 35.98
CA GLU A 782 -50.06 2.46 36.30
C GLU A 782 -50.96 3.06 35.25
N LEU A 783 -50.77 2.76 33.96
CA LEU A 783 -51.65 3.16 32.87
C LEU A 783 -52.97 2.42 32.97
N TYR A 784 -52.98 1.15 33.37
CA TYR A 784 -54.22 0.41 33.62
C TYR A 784 -54.98 0.98 34.82
N LEU A 785 -54.30 1.28 35.92
CA LEU A 785 -54.90 1.93 37.09
C LEU A 785 -55.35 3.36 36.77
N LYS A 786 -54.53 4.13 36.05
CA LYS A 786 -54.90 5.45 35.51
C LYS A 786 -55.99 5.34 34.47
N GLN A 787 -56.10 4.26 33.70
CA GLN A 787 -57.16 4.04 32.74
C GLN A 787 -58.44 3.73 33.49
N ILE A 788 -58.41 2.96 34.57
CA ILE A 788 -59.59 2.79 35.44
C ILE A 788 -59.95 4.09 36.15
N GLU A 789 -58.98 4.86 36.64
CA GLU A 789 -59.21 6.13 37.31
C GLU A 789 -59.67 7.21 36.32
N LYS A 790 -59.12 7.22 35.11
CA LYS A 790 -59.50 8.08 34.00
C LYS A 790 -60.83 7.66 33.42
N ASP A 791 -61.12 6.38 33.23
CA ASP A 791 -62.42 5.89 32.78
C ASP A 791 -63.47 6.20 33.84
N LYS A 792 -63.18 6.03 35.13
CA LYS A 792 -64.08 6.50 36.22
C LYS A 792 -64.19 8.02 36.25
N SER A 793 -63.11 8.75 36.03
CA SER A 793 -63.11 10.21 36.03
C SER A 793 -63.70 10.79 34.74
N GLU A 794 -63.67 10.09 33.62
CA GLU A 794 -64.24 10.44 32.33
C GLU A 794 -65.68 10.01 32.29
N GLU A 795 -66.06 8.89 32.89
CA GLU A 795 -67.45 8.54 33.16
C GLU A 795 -68.05 9.58 34.12
N PHE A 796 -67.38 9.89 35.23
CA PHE A 796 -67.77 10.99 36.11
C PHE A 796 -67.76 12.35 35.41
N ASN A 797 -66.72 12.70 34.63
CA ASN A 797 -66.66 13.97 33.92
C ASN A 797 -67.63 14.03 32.76
N ARG A 798 -67.99 12.92 32.12
CA ARG A 798 -68.96 12.86 31.03
C ARG A 798 -70.36 12.92 31.59
N GLU A 799 -70.65 12.26 32.71
CA GLU A 799 -71.86 12.47 33.50
C GLU A 799 -71.93 13.91 34.01
N LEU A 800 -70.82 14.48 34.47
CA LEU A 800 -70.74 15.87 34.92
C LEU A 800 -70.83 16.86 33.74
N GLN A 801 -70.29 16.55 32.57
CA GLN A 801 -70.36 17.37 31.34
C GLN A 801 -71.76 17.29 30.72
N THR A 802 -72.38 16.12 30.68
CA THR A 802 -73.79 15.99 30.29
C THR A 802 -74.68 16.67 31.30
N PHE A 803 -74.41 16.55 32.60
CA PHE A 803 -75.07 17.32 33.65
C PHE A 803 -74.91 18.82 33.43
N PHE A 804 -73.70 19.36 33.23
CA PHE A 804 -73.50 20.81 33.05
C PHE A 804 -73.98 21.34 31.70
N THR A 805 -73.93 20.55 30.63
CA THR A 805 -74.47 20.93 29.32
C THR A 805 -75.99 20.87 29.35
N GLN A 806 -76.58 19.84 29.96
CA GLN A 806 -78.03 19.80 30.24
C GLN A 806 -78.42 20.95 31.15
N VAL A 807 -77.72 21.23 32.24
CA VAL A 807 -78.01 22.34 33.15
C VAL A 807 -77.84 23.69 32.46
N ALA A 808 -76.82 23.89 31.64
CA ALA A 808 -76.63 25.13 30.88
C ALA A 808 -77.72 25.31 29.82
N HIS A 809 -78.12 24.22 29.15
CA HIS A 809 -79.23 24.24 28.19
C HIS A 809 -80.57 24.44 28.90
N GLU A 810 -80.80 23.76 30.02
CA GLU A 810 -81.97 23.88 30.91
C GLU A 810 -82.01 25.20 31.67
N PHE A 811 -80.91 25.95 31.79
CA PHE A 811 -80.92 27.33 32.27
C PHE A 811 -81.11 28.31 31.11
N ARG A 812 -80.46 28.10 29.97
CA ARG A 812 -80.55 28.98 28.79
C ARG A 812 -81.96 28.96 28.21
N THR A 813 -82.66 27.83 28.20
CA THR A 813 -84.05 27.72 27.72
C THR A 813 -85.04 28.55 28.55
N PRO A 814 -85.17 28.40 29.88
CA PRO A 814 -86.03 29.26 30.69
C PRO A 814 -85.52 30.71 30.77
N LEU A 815 -84.20 30.98 30.79
CA LEU A 815 -83.70 32.37 30.76
C LEU A 815 -84.07 33.08 29.45
N THR A 816 -84.02 32.39 28.31
CA THR A 816 -84.46 32.94 27.02
C THR A 816 -85.97 33.13 26.99
N LEU A 817 -86.72 32.19 27.58
CA LEU A 817 -88.19 32.28 27.77
C LEU A 817 -88.63 33.26 28.87
N ILE A 818 -87.72 33.76 29.69
CA ILE A 818 -87.95 34.89 30.61
C ILE A 818 -87.59 36.18 29.90
N LEU A 819 -86.42 36.27 29.26
CA LEU A 819 -85.95 37.49 28.58
C LEU A 819 -86.86 37.89 27.42
N ASN A 820 -87.33 36.96 26.58
CA ASN A 820 -88.12 37.30 25.39
C ASN A 820 -89.53 37.84 25.72
N PRO A 821 -90.35 37.20 26.58
CA PRO A 821 -91.61 37.79 27.03
C PRO A 821 -91.40 39.05 27.85
N LEU A 822 -90.30 39.16 28.62
CA LEU A 822 -89.98 40.36 29.38
C LEU A 822 -89.63 41.53 28.46
N ASP A 823 -88.90 41.29 27.36
CA ASP A 823 -88.65 42.27 26.30
C ASP A 823 -89.94 42.60 25.50
N GLU A 824 -90.86 41.65 25.30
CA GLU A 824 -92.18 41.93 24.70
C GLU A 824 -93.12 42.71 25.64
N ILE A 825 -93.14 42.40 26.93
CA ILE A 825 -93.94 43.07 27.96
C ILE A 825 -93.46 44.51 28.14
N GLN A 826 -92.14 44.72 28.18
CA GLN A 826 -91.55 46.06 28.25
C GLN A 826 -91.87 46.89 26.99
N LYS A 827 -92.05 46.24 25.83
CA LYS A 827 -92.49 46.92 24.59
C LYS A 827 -94.00 47.16 24.49
N LYS A 828 -94.85 46.44 25.25
CA LYS A 828 -96.32 46.47 25.09
C LYS A 828 -97.11 47.08 26.27
N ILE A 829 -96.54 47.24 27.47
CA ILE A 829 -97.29 47.79 28.62
C ILE A 829 -96.99 49.28 28.83
N ILE A 830 -97.98 50.09 28.46
CA ILE A 830 -98.10 51.52 28.79
C ILE A 830 -98.90 51.64 30.10
N HIS A 831 -98.27 52.25 31.12
CA HIS A 831 -98.83 52.78 32.38
C HIS A 831 -99.35 51.82 33.47
N VAL A 832 -98.42 51.26 34.28
CA VAL A 832 -98.59 51.13 35.75
C VAL A 832 -97.24 51.39 36.44
N SER A 833 -97.15 52.48 37.21
CA SER A 833 -95.94 52.91 37.94
C SER A 833 -95.60 51.98 39.10
N GLY A 834 -94.35 51.48 39.13
CA GLY A 834 -93.80 50.61 40.17
C GLY A 834 -93.23 49.28 39.65
N VAL A 835 -93.79 48.75 38.55
CA VAL A 835 -93.38 47.44 37.99
C VAL A 835 -92.12 47.56 37.10
N GLU A 836 -91.81 48.75 36.61
CA GLU A 836 -90.68 48.98 35.69
C GLU A 836 -89.31 48.80 36.34
N GLU A 837 -89.13 49.24 37.60
CA GLU A 837 -87.88 49.07 38.34
C GLU A 837 -87.62 47.58 38.65
N ASP A 838 -88.66 46.84 39.04
CA ASP A 838 -88.58 45.40 39.30
C ASP A 838 -88.27 44.61 38.01
N LEU A 839 -88.89 44.97 36.88
CA LEU A 839 -88.60 44.37 35.58
C LEU A 839 -87.16 44.65 35.12
N LEU A 840 -86.66 45.87 35.32
CA LEU A 840 -85.27 46.22 35.04
C LEU A 840 -84.28 45.45 35.93
N LEU A 841 -84.61 45.26 37.21
CA LEU A 841 -83.80 44.48 38.15
C LEU A 841 -83.77 42.99 37.77
N ILE A 842 -84.91 42.41 37.40
CA ILE A 842 -85.00 41.02 36.92
C ILE A 842 -84.19 40.87 35.63
N ARG A 843 -84.33 41.81 34.68
CA ARG A 843 -83.56 41.80 33.42
C ARG A 843 -82.06 41.87 33.66
N ARG A 844 -81.62 42.76 34.56
CA ARG A 844 -80.20 42.92 34.90
C ARG A 844 -79.63 41.65 35.51
N ASN A 845 -80.36 40.99 36.40
CA ASN A 845 -79.94 39.72 36.98
C ASN A 845 -79.95 38.57 35.96
N ALA A 846 -80.96 38.49 35.09
CA ALA A 846 -81.03 37.50 34.01
C ALA A 846 -79.89 37.64 33.00
N LYS A 847 -79.59 38.87 32.54
CA LYS A 847 -78.44 39.13 31.67
C LYS A 847 -77.11 38.84 32.36
N ARG A 848 -76.96 39.23 33.63
CA ARG A 848 -75.75 38.94 34.42
C ARG A 848 -75.52 37.43 34.57
N LEU A 849 -76.57 36.65 34.76
CA LEU A 849 -76.51 35.18 34.76
C LEU A 849 -76.06 34.64 33.42
N LEU A 850 -76.60 35.17 32.31
CA LEU A 850 -76.21 34.76 30.97
C LEU A 850 -74.73 35.09 30.67
N THR A 851 -74.25 36.28 31.07
CA THR A 851 -72.84 36.67 30.92
C THR A 851 -71.93 35.77 31.75
N LEU A 852 -72.28 35.48 33.01
CA LEU A 852 -71.49 34.55 33.85
C LEU A 852 -71.45 33.14 33.26
N VAL A 853 -72.55 32.66 32.68
CA VAL A 853 -72.59 31.37 31.98
C VAL A 853 -71.68 31.40 30.74
N ASN A 854 -71.66 32.49 29.98
CA ASN A 854 -70.79 32.63 28.82
C ASN A 854 -69.30 32.79 29.21
N ASP A 855 -68.96 33.59 30.21
CA ASP A 855 -67.59 33.76 30.71
C ASP A 855 -67.01 32.43 31.24
N LEU A 856 -67.85 31.61 31.89
CA LEU A 856 -67.47 30.27 32.32
C LEU A 856 -67.19 29.33 31.13
N MET A 857 -67.95 29.48 30.04
CA MET A 857 -67.75 28.74 28.80
C MET A 857 -66.47 29.18 28.07
N ASP A 858 -66.14 30.48 28.06
CA ASP A 858 -64.93 31.00 27.42
C ASP A 858 -63.66 30.61 28.18
N LEU A 859 -63.68 30.62 29.52
CA LEU A 859 -62.57 30.07 30.31
C LEU A 859 -62.32 28.58 30.00
N ARG A 860 -63.37 27.77 29.88
CA ARG A 860 -63.28 26.35 29.49
C ARG A 860 -62.75 26.16 28.06
N LYS A 861 -63.03 27.07 27.12
CA LYS A 861 -62.45 27.02 25.76
C LYS A 861 -60.95 27.32 25.77
N ILE A 862 -60.52 28.31 26.54
CA ILE A 862 -59.11 28.71 26.65
C ILE A 862 -58.29 27.62 27.38
N GLU A 863 -58.83 26.99 28.43
CA GLU A 863 -58.16 25.89 29.17
C GLU A 863 -58.03 24.61 28.35
N ASN A 864 -58.99 24.32 27.46
CA ASN A 864 -58.95 23.14 26.58
C ASN A 864 -58.00 23.32 25.36
N GLY A 865 -57.29 24.45 25.25
CA GLY A 865 -56.22 24.66 24.26
C GLY A 865 -56.65 25.03 22.83
N ASN A 866 -57.95 25.06 22.53
CA ASN A 866 -58.47 25.21 21.17
C ASN A 866 -58.65 26.67 20.69
N GLY A 867 -57.63 27.52 20.86
CA GLY A 867 -57.65 28.88 20.28
C GLY A 867 -56.26 29.32 19.85
N GLU A 868 -56.02 29.35 18.55
CA GLU A 868 -54.81 29.90 17.92
C GLU A 868 -54.88 31.45 17.92
N LEU A 869 -53.72 32.13 17.92
CA LEU A 869 -53.64 33.61 17.93
C LEU A 869 -53.86 34.16 16.51
N GLU A 870 -54.72 35.16 16.36
CA GLU A 870 -54.95 35.84 15.08
C GLU A 870 -54.03 37.07 14.99
N LEU A 871 -52.83 36.90 14.45
CA LEU A 871 -51.78 37.93 14.45
C LEU A 871 -52.01 39.01 13.37
N SER A 872 -51.81 40.28 13.74
CA SER A 872 -51.90 41.45 12.85
C SER A 872 -50.77 42.45 13.12
N SER A 873 -50.22 43.09 12.08
CA SER A 873 -49.20 44.15 12.24
C SER A 873 -49.86 45.53 12.22
N PHE A 874 -49.64 46.31 13.28
CA PHE A 874 -50.18 47.65 13.44
C PHE A 874 -49.23 48.55 14.23
N ASN A 875 -49.50 49.87 14.21
CA ASN A 875 -48.78 50.81 15.07
C ASN A 875 -49.25 50.66 16.52
N PHE A 876 -48.38 50.13 17.37
CA PHE A 876 -48.68 49.82 18.75
C PHE A 876 -48.95 51.08 19.58
N ASN A 877 -48.31 52.21 19.23
CA ASN A 877 -48.56 53.48 19.90
C ASN A 877 -50.00 53.96 19.65
N ASP A 878 -50.49 53.84 18.41
CA ASP A 878 -51.85 54.24 18.05
C ASP A 878 -52.89 53.35 18.75
N PHE A 879 -52.65 52.04 18.81
CA PHE A 879 -53.51 51.09 19.52
C PHE A 879 -53.61 51.37 21.02
N ILE A 880 -52.47 51.60 21.70
CA ILE A 880 -52.49 51.95 23.13
C ILE A 880 -53.16 53.31 23.35
N GLN A 881 -53.00 54.24 22.41
CA GLN A 881 -53.63 55.55 22.45
C GLN A 881 -55.16 55.46 22.24
N GLU A 882 -55.66 54.60 21.36
CA GLU A 882 -57.10 54.29 21.21
C GLU A 882 -57.71 53.80 22.53
N ILE A 883 -57.06 52.82 23.16
CA ILE A 883 -57.52 52.28 24.45
C ILE A 883 -57.47 53.36 25.53
N TYR A 884 -56.40 54.16 25.60
CA TYR A 884 -56.27 55.26 26.56
C TYR A 884 -57.42 56.27 26.45
N TYR A 885 -57.79 56.69 25.24
CA TYR A 885 -58.87 57.66 25.05
C TYR A 885 -60.24 57.11 25.45
N SER A 886 -60.48 55.80 25.26
CA SER A 886 -61.73 55.15 25.69
C SER A 886 -61.98 55.27 27.21
N PHE A 887 -60.92 55.37 28.01
CA PHE A 887 -60.99 55.50 29.48
C PHE A 887 -60.85 56.94 29.99
N GLN A 888 -60.57 57.91 29.13
CA GLN A 888 -60.36 59.31 29.54
C GLN A 888 -61.63 59.94 30.13
N VAL A 889 -62.79 59.63 29.57
CA VAL A 889 -64.09 60.11 30.06
C VAL A 889 -64.37 59.54 31.46
N THR A 890 -64.13 58.25 31.65
CA THR A 890 -64.33 57.55 32.93
C THR A 890 -63.39 58.07 34.02
N ALA A 891 -62.13 58.35 33.68
CA ALA A 891 -61.16 58.93 34.61
C ALA A 891 -61.55 60.37 35.03
N ARG A 892 -61.99 61.20 34.09
CA ARG A 892 -62.46 62.57 34.37
C ARG A 892 -63.72 62.60 35.24
N GLN A 893 -64.66 61.67 35.03
CA GLN A 893 -65.87 61.56 35.86
C GLN A 893 -65.58 61.22 37.33
N ARG A 894 -64.44 60.58 37.62
CA ARG A 894 -64.02 60.17 38.97
C ARG A 894 -62.87 61.02 39.53
N ASP A 895 -62.58 62.16 38.91
CA ASP A 895 -61.49 63.07 39.30
C ASP A 895 -60.12 62.39 39.43
N ILE A 896 -59.82 61.42 38.53
CA ILE A 896 -58.54 60.71 38.49
C ILE A 896 -57.70 61.26 37.32
N ALA A 897 -56.47 61.69 37.61
CA ALA A 897 -55.54 62.16 36.60
C ALA A 897 -54.99 60.97 35.79
N LEU A 898 -55.44 60.83 34.55
CA LEU A 898 -54.91 59.84 33.61
C LEU A 898 -53.81 60.46 32.76
N GLN A 899 -52.62 59.85 32.74
CA GLN A 899 -51.44 60.33 32.02
C GLN A 899 -50.93 59.27 31.04
N LEU A 900 -50.59 59.70 29.82
CA LEU A 900 -50.02 58.87 28.77
C LEU A 900 -48.58 59.29 28.49
N SER A 901 -47.67 58.33 28.47
CA SER A 901 -46.28 58.52 28.04
C SER A 901 -45.96 57.52 26.93
N LEU A 902 -45.74 58.03 25.73
CA LEU A 902 -45.37 57.25 24.54
C LEU A 902 -44.00 57.71 24.00
N PRO A 903 -43.22 56.82 23.37
CA PRO A 903 -41.98 57.19 22.66
C PRO A 903 -42.29 58.07 21.43
N GLU A 904 -41.38 58.98 21.07
CA GLU A 904 -41.52 59.85 19.88
C GLU A 904 -41.49 59.05 18.56
N THR A 905 -40.89 57.86 18.56
CA THR A 905 -40.86 56.97 17.41
C THR A 905 -42.05 56.00 17.41
N PRO A 906 -42.78 55.86 16.29
CA PRO A 906 -43.87 54.89 16.17
C PRO A 906 -43.32 53.46 16.25
N ILE A 907 -43.92 52.64 17.11
CA ILE A 907 -43.55 51.23 17.28
C ILE A 907 -44.50 50.38 16.44
N LEU A 908 -44.01 49.85 15.31
CA LEU A 908 -44.75 48.87 14.52
C LEU A 908 -44.55 47.47 15.09
N ALA A 909 -45.62 46.74 15.39
CA ALA A 909 -45.54 45.43 16.04
C ALA A 909 -46.63 44.47 15.55
N THR A 910 -46.35 43.16 15.61
CA THR A 910 -47.23 42.08 15.14
C THR A 910 -47.82 41.31 16.33
N PHE A 911 -49.12 41.49 16.62
CA PHE A 911 -49.82 40.81 17.72
C PHE A 911 -51.30 40.57 17.39
N ASP A 912 -51.99 39.76 18.19
CA ASP A 912 -53.45 39.65 18.12
C ASP A 912 -54.08 40.88 18.81
N LYS A 913 -54.62 41.77 17.97
CA LYS A 913 -55.13 43.09 18.40
C LYS A 913 -56.30 42.93 19.38
N ASP A 914 -57.27 42.07 19.07
CA ASP A 914 -58.49 41.87 19.85
C ASP A 914 -58.21 41.16 21.19
N ALA A 915 -57.27 40.20 21.18
CA ALA A 915 -56.86 39.53 22.41
C ALA A 915 -56.11 40.48 23.35
N LEU A 916 -55.17 41.29 22.83
CA LEU A 916 -54.46 42.29 23.64
C LEU A 916 -55.37 43.43 24.10
N GLU A 917 -56.39 43.81 23.32
CA GLU A 917 -57.37 44.82 23.75
C GLU A 917 -58.06 44.38 25.05
N LYS A 918 -58.49 43.10 25.14
CA LYS A 918 -59.07 42.53 26.36
C LYS A 918 -58.13 42.59 27.56
N VAL A 919 -56.82 42.40 27.34
CA VAL A 919 -55.79 42.50 28.40
C VAL A 919 -55.73 43.93 28.94
N PHE A 920 -55.49 44.90 28.06
CA PHE A 920 -55.29 46.29 28.47
C PHE A 920 -56.57 46.93 29.00
N PHE A 921 -57.74 46.60 28.43
CA PHE A 921 -59.04 47.06 28.92
C PHE A 921 -59.29 46.59 30.35
N ASN A 922 -58.98 45.33 30.65
CA ASN A 922 -59.15 44.79 31.99
C ASN A 922 -58.14 45.38 33.00
N LEU A 923 -56.89 45.63 32.61
CA LEU A 923 -55.90 46.28 33.48
C LEU A 923 -56.23 47.74 33.77
N LEU A 924 -56.60 48.53 32.76
CA LEU A 924 -56.97 49.94 32.93
C LEU A 924 -58.29 50.11 33.70
N SER A 925 -59.28 49.25 33.43
CA SER A 925 -60.53 49.24 34.21
C SER A 925 -60.24 48.96 35.69
N ASN A 926 -59.37 48.00 36.00
CA ASN A 926 -58.96 47.73 37.38
C ASN A 926 -58.17 48.90 37.99
N ALA A 927 -57.18 49.46 37.28
CA ALA A 927 -56.41 50.60 37.77
C ALA A 927 -57.31 51.80 38.15
N LEU A 928 -58.29 52.14 37.31
CA LEU A 928 -59.26 53.21 37.59
C LEU A 928 -60.26 52.85 38.69
N LYS A 929 -60.60 51.56 38.83
CA LYS A 929 -61.52 51.08 39.85
C LYS A 929 -60.95 51.25 41.26
N PHE A 930 -59.66 50.94 41.43
CA PHE A 930 -58.98 50.89 42.73
C PHE A 930 -58.19 52.16 43.09
N THR A 931 -58.18 53.17 42.21
CA THR A 931 -57.60 54.49 42.48
C THR A 931 -58.66 55.42 43.07
N PRO A 932 -58.39 56.09 44.22
CA PRO A 932 -59.32 57.06 44.80
C PRO A 932 -59.37 58.37 43.98
N GLU A 933 -60.41 59.17 44.20
CA GLU A 933 -60.56 60.52 43.61
C GLU A 933 -59.35 61.40 43.96
N GLY A 934 -58.85 62.18 42.99
CA GLY A 934 -57.60 62.95 43.08
C GLY A 934 -56.33 62.12 42.81
N GLY A 935 -56.44 60.80 42.66
CA GLY A 935 -55.32 59.92 42.32
C GLY A 935 -54.84 60.07 40.88
N THR A 936 -53.69 59.48 40.58
CA THR A 936 -53.09 59.44 39.24
C THR A 936 -52.93 58.00 38.75
N VAL A 937 -53.31 57.76 37.49
CA VAL A 937 -53.01 56.53 36.74
C VAL A 937 -52.15 56.90 35.52
N ILE A 938 -51.02 56.22 35.36
CA ILE A 938 -50.04 56.48 34.31
C ILE A 938 -49.92 55.22 33.44
N LEU A 939 -50.16 55.38 32.14
CA LEU A 939 -49.87 54.38 31.13
C LEU A 939 -48.60 54.80 30.38
N ALA A 940 -47.53 54.02 30.52
CA ALA A 940 -46.23 54.31 29.93
C ALA A 940 -45.80 53.17 29.02
N VAL A 941 -45.37 53.50 27.81
CA VAL A 941 -44.78 52.56 26.86
C VAL A 941 -43.32 52.94 26.64
N SER A 942 -42.42 51.97 26.73
CA SER A 942 -41.00 52.16 26.48
C SER A 942 -40.43 50.98 25.71
N LEU A 943 -39.38 51.24 24.92
CA LEU A 943 -38.68 50.23 24.16
C LEU A 943 -37.40 49.84 24.89
N ILE A 944 -37.19 48.54 25.10
CA ILE A 944 -35.93 48.02 25.67
C ILE A 944 -35.09 47.50 24.51
N GLU A 945 -34.06 48.28 24.12
CA GLU A 945 -33.10 47.90 23.09
C GLU A 945 -32.00 46.99 23.69
N GLY A 946 -31.94 45.74 23.23
CA GLY A 946 -30.98 44.71 23.65
C GLY A 946 -30.96 43.55 22.65
N GLU A 947 -30.28 42.42 22.94
CA GLU A 947 -30.22 41.25 22.03
C GLU A 947 -31.59 40.73 21.58
N LYS A 948 -32.63 40.99 22.39
CA LYS A 948 -34.04 40.77 22.03
C LYS A 948 -34.81 42.06 22.31
N PRO A 949 -35.17 42.83 21.28
CA PRO A 949 -35.99 44.02 21.48
C PRO A 949 -37.33 43.65 22.12
N GLN A 950 -37.77 44.40 23.13
CA GLN A 950 -39.05 44.18 23.81
C GLN A 950 -39.81 45.50 23.98
N ILE A 951 -41.15 45.42 23.86
CA ILE A 951 -42.06 46.51 24.19
C ILE A 951 -42.46 46.34 25.65
N HIS A 952 -42.07 47.31 26.47
CA HIS A 952 -42.39 47.35 27.89
C HIS A 952 -43.56 48.32 28.12
N VAL A 953 -44.69 47.79 28.59
CA VAL A 953 -45.89 48.56 28.91
C VAL A 953 -46.12 48.54 30.41
N GLU A 954 -46.24 49.72 31.02
CA GLU A 954 -46.51 49.87 32.44
C GLU A 954 -47.83 50.60 32.70
N VAL A 955 -48.70 49.97 33.47
CA VAL A 955 -49.91 50.60 34.03
C VAL A 955 -49.66 50.84 35.52
N LYS A 956 -49.45 52.11 35.89
CA LYS A 956 -49.14 52.54 37.26
C LYS A 956 -50.33 53.27 37.84
N ASP A 957 -50.81 52.84 38.99
CA ASP A 957 -51.81 53.54 39.77
C ASP A 957 -51.26 54.01 41.11
N THR A 958 -51.97 54.96 41.73
CA THR A 958 -51.71 55.50 43.07
C THR A 958 -52.77 55.02 44.07
N GLY A 959 -53.45 53.91 43.76
CA GLY A 959 -54.48 53.31 44.59
C GLY A 959 -53.93 52.58 45.82
N VAL A 960 -54.78 51.77 46.45
CA VAL A 960 -54.47 51.09 47.74
C VAL A 960 -53.25 50.16 47.67
N GLY A 961 -52.85 49.73 46.48
CA GLY A 961 -51.76 48.77 46.28
C GLY A 961 -52.19 47.33 46.59
N ILE A 962 -51.48 46.36 46.02
CA ILE A 962 -51.70 44.93 46.27
C ILE A 962 -50.72 44.43 47.34
N SER A 963 -51.18 43.55 48.25
CA SER A 963 -50.36 42.95 49.30
C SER A 963 -49.35 41.94 48.72
N ASN A 964 -48.15 41.81 49.32
CA ASN A 964 -47.13 40.86 48.83
C ASN A 964 -47.59 39.39 48.85
N GLU A 965 -48.54 39.03 49.73
CA GLU A 965 -49.10 37.67 49.80
C GLU A 965 -50.12 37.39 48.70
N ASP A 966 -50.79 38.43 48.20
CA ASP A 966 -51.85 38.30 47.19
C ASP A 966 -51.34 38.41 45.76
N ILE A 967 -50.16 39.02 45.53
CA ILE A 967 -49.52 39.13 44.21
C ILE A 967 -49.47 37.78 43.45
N ASN A 968 -49.23 36.67 44.14
CA ASN A 968 -49.17 35.34 43.53
C ASN A 968 -50.55 34.67 43.36
N LYS A 969 -51.61 35.23 43.96
CA LYS A 969 -52.97 34.67 43.98
C LYS A 969 -53.93 35.37 43.01
N ILE A 970 -53.71 36.65 42.70
CA ILE A 970 -54.61 37.45 41.85
C ILE A 970 -54.84 36.90 40.44
N PHE A 971 -53.93 36.06 39.94
CA PHE A 971 -54.05 35.42 38.63
C PHE A 971 -54.78 34.06 38.67
N LYS A 972 -55.20 33.58 39.85
CA LYS A 972 -56.03 32.37 39.97
C LYS A 972 -57.51 32.71 39.72
N PRO A 973 -58.25 31.87 38.99
CA PRO A 973 -59.65 32.15 38.69
C PRO A 973 -60.49 32.21 39.98
N PHE A 974 -61.38 33.19 40.05
CA PHE A 974 -62.24 33.49 41.22
C PHE A 974 -61.50 33.94 42.48
N ALA A 975 -60.20 34.25 42.39
CA ALA A 975 -59.47 34.83 43.51
C ALA A 975 -59.90 36.29 43.71
N LEU A 976 -60.71 36.53 44.74
CA LEU A 976 -61.13 37.86 45.17
C LEU A 976 -60.28 38.27 46.38
N SER A 977 -59.30 39.15 46.18
CA SER A 977 -58.54 39.76 47.28
C SER A 977 -59.10 41.17 47.58
N HIS A 978 -59.74 41.30 48.74
CA HIS A 978 -60.23 42.52 49.39
C HIS A 978 -61.29 43.37 48.67
N GLN A 979 -62.21 43.91 49.49
CA GLN A 979 -63.39 44.67 49.07
C GLN A 979 -63.01 45.95 48.33
N ASP A 980 -63.73 46.28 47.26
CA ASP A 980 -63.66 47.59 46.62
C ASP A 980 -63.89 48.71 47.65
N LEU A 981 -63.26 49.89 47.47
CA LEU A 981 -63.42 51.09 48.31
C LEU A 981 -64.89 51.54 48.52
N HIS A 982 -65.85 50.97 47.79
CA HIS A 982 -67.29 51.26 47.88
C HIS A 982 -68.18 50.03 48.19
N GLY A 983 -67.61 48.92 48.69
CA GLY A 983 -68.39 47.82 49.29
C GLY A 983 -69.25 46.99 48.34
N GLN A 984 -69.14 47.18 47.02
CA GLN A 984 -69.84 46.37 46.02
C GLN A 984 -68.87 45.36 45.40
N MET A 985 -69.13 44.05 45.55
CA MET A 985 -68.37 42.99 44.88
C MET A 985 -68.56 43.06 43.36
N GLY A 986 -67.69 43.79 42.66
CA GLY A 986 -67.82 44.05 41.22
C GLY A 986 -66.71 43.42 40.40
N GLY A 987 -66.68 42.10 40.27
CA GLY A 987 -65.80 41.42 39.32
C GLY A 987 -65.96 39.91 39.42
N SER A 988 -65.97 39.19 38.29
CA SER A 988 -66.08 37.72 38.27
C SER A 988 -64.84 37.03 38.86
N GLY A 989 -63.75 37.76 39.10
CA GLY A 989 -62.46 37.21 39.54
C GLY A 989 -61.75 36.40 38.45
N VAL A 990 -62.25 36.43 37.21
CA VAL A 990 -61.72 35.64 36.09
C VAL A 990 -60.88 36.49 35.13
N GLY A 991 -61.13 37.80 35.07
CA GLY A 991 -60.51 38.67 34.07
C GLY A 991 -58.97 38.69 34.10
N LEU A 992 -58.34 38.76 35.27
CA LEU A 992 -56.87 38.78 35.36
C LEU A 992 -56.25 37.44 34.97
N THR A 993 -56.94 36.33 35.25
CA THR A 993 -56.54 35.00 34.77
C THR A 993 -56.56 34.93 33.25
N ILE A 994 -57.61 35.48 32.62
CA ILE A 994 -57.70 35.58 31.16
C ILE A 994 -56.57 36.48 30.61
N ALA A 995 -56.34 37.63 31.24
CA ALA A 995 -55.30 38.57 30.81
C ALA A 995 -53.90 37.94 30.83
N ARG A 996 -53.58 37.17 31.88
CA ARG A 996 -52.31 36.44 31.97
C ARG A 996 -52.20 35.35 30.91
N ALA A 997 -53.26 34.57 30.70
CA ALA A 997 -53.26 33.51 29.68
C ALA A 997 -53.03 34.07 28.26
N ILE A 998 -53.59 35.24 27.95
CA ILE A 998 -53.38 35.90 26.65
C ILE A 998 -51.94 36.41 26.50
N VAL A 999 -51.38 37.07 27.52
CA VAL A 999 -50.00 37.60 27.47
C VAL A 999 -48.98 36.46 27.36
N GLU A 1000 -49.15 35.38 28.12
CA GLU A 1000 -48.26 34.21 28.05
C GLU A 1000 -48.33 33.52 26.68
N LYS A 1001 -49.51 33.46 26.04
CA LYS A 1001 -49.65 32.97 24.65
C LYS A 1001 -48.87 33.82 23.64
N HIS A 1002 -48.81 35.14 23.83
CA HIS A 1002 -47.98 36.05 23.02
C HIS A 1002 -46.48 35.96 23.34
N GLN A 1003 -46.07 35.00 24.17
CA GLN A 1003 -44.70 34.85 24.68
C GLN A 1003 -44.22 36.07 25.48
N GLY A 1004 -45.17 36.88 25.98
CA GLY A 1004 -44.88 37.97 26.88
C GLY A 1004 -45.00 37.56 28.34
N THR A 1005 -44.57 38.45 29.23
CA THR A 1005 -44.69 38.27 30.68
C THR A 1005 -45.43 39.43 31.30
N ILE A 1006 -46.45 39.13 32.12
CA ILE A 1006 -47.11 40.11 32.98
C ILE A 1006 -46.61 39.94 34.41
N SER A 1007 -46.14 41.04 34.99
CA SER A 1007 -45.67 41.10 36.37
C SER A 1007 -46.35 42.27 37.10
N VAL A 1008 -46.40 42.19 38.42
CA VAL A 1008 -46.98 43.24 39.25
C VAL A 1008 -46.04 43.56 40.40
N ARG A 1009 -45.88 44.86 40.66
CA ARG A 1009 -45.07 45.38 41.75
C ARG A 1009 -45.79 46.50 42.47
N ARG A 1010 -45.60 46.60 43.77
CA ARG A 1010 -46.14 47.70 44.58
C ARG A 1010 -45.25 48.94 44.44
N ARG A 1011 -45.86 50.13 44.43
CA ARG A 1011 -45.16 51.41 44.46
C ARG A 1011 -45.23 52.01 45.88
N GLU A 1012 -44.12 52.52 46.39
CA GLU A 1012 -44.08 53.19 47.69
C GLU A 1012 -44.36 54.70 47.57
N PRO A 1013 -45.11 55.32 48.52
CA PRO A 1013 -45.71 54.70 49.70
C PRO A 1013 -47.04 53.95 49.45
N HIS A 1014 -47.78 54.26 48.37
CA HIS A 1014 -49.02 53.56 47.96
C HIS A 1014 -49.16 53.53 46.42
N GLY A 1015 -49.73 52.43 45.87
CA GLY A 1015 -49.97 52.24 44.42
C GLY A 1015 -49.57 50.86 43.88
N THR A 1016 -50.10 50.48 42.72
CA THR A 1016 -49.72 49.25 41.98
C THR A 1016 -49.13 49.59 40.62
N CYS A 1017 -48.15 48.80 40.17
CA CYS A 1017 -47.57 48.87 38.84
C CYS A 1017 -47.67 47.50 38.20
N PHE A 1018 -48.51 47.37 37.19
CA PHE A 1018 -48.49 46.21 36.28
C PHE A 1018 -47.51 46.50 35.15
N SER A 1019 -46.56 45.59 34.95
CA SER A 1019 -45.56 45.67 33.90
C SER A 1019 -45.74 44.48 32.97
N ILE A 1020 -45.94 44.76 31.69
CA ILE A 1020 -46.07 43.77 30.62
C ILE A 1020 -44.87 43.92 29.70
N ASP A 1021 -44.13 42.82 29.50
CA ASP A 1021 -43.05 42.70 28.53
C ASP A 1021 -43.53 41.88 27.34
N LEU A 1022 -43.65 42.49 26.17
CA LEU A 1022 -43.99 41.81 24.92
C LEU A 1022 -42.75 41.73 24.00
N PRO A 1023 -42.45 40.57 23.40
CA PRO A 1023 -41.35 40.46 22.44
C PRO A 1023 -41.63 41.31 21.19
N TRP A 1024 -40.74 42.25 20.88
CA TRP A 1024 -40.93 43.15 19.74
C TRP A 1024 -40.51 42.46 18.44
N ARG A 1025 -41.49 42.21 17.56
CA ARG A 1025 -41.27 41.78 16.18
C ARG A 1025 -42.19 42.56 15.25
N TYR A 1026 -41.62 43.08 14.18
CA TYR A 1026 -42.37 43.64 13.08
C TYR A 1026 -42.25 42.71 11.88
N ASP A 1027 -43.37 42.15 11.45
CA ASP A 1027 -43.44 41.35 10.23
C ASP A 1027 -44.38 42.03 9.23
N LYS A 1028 -43.79 42.40 8.09
CA LYS A 1028 -44.47 43.12 7.02
C LYS A 1028 -45.55 42.28 6.33
N CYS A 1029 -45.48 40.96 6.45
CA CYS A 1029 -46.49 40.04 5.89
C CYS A 1029 -47.86 40.13 6.58
N TYR A 1030 -47.92 40.70 7.79
CA TYR A 1030 -49.17 40.92 8.53
C TYR A 1030 -49.59 42.40 8.51
N GLU A 1031 -48.92 43.24 7.71
CA GLU A 1031 -49.30 44.64 7.48
C GLU A 1031 -50.62 44.63 6.70
N VAL A 1032 -51.73 44.86 7.41
CA VAL A 1032 -53.03 45.00 6.76
C VAL A 1032 -52.95 46.24 5.89
N ALA A 1033 -53.05 46.06 4.57
CA ALA A 1033 -53.14 47.17 3.64
C ALA A 1033 -54.25 48.12 4.10
N VAL A 1034 -53.89 49.33 4.51
CA VAL A 1034 -54.86 50.41 4.59
C VAL A 1034 -55.26 50.71 3.15
N GLN A 1035 -56.37 50.13 2.71
CA GLN A 1035 -57.16 50.74 1.65
C GLN A 1035 -57.72 52.04 2.21
N ASP A 1036 -57.01 53.14 1.97
CA ASP A 1036 -57.69 54.40 1.70
C ASP A 1036 -58.47 54.20 0.41
N THR A 1037 -59.76 53.88 0.57
CA THR A 1037 -60.83 54.36 -0.31
C THR A 1037 -62.08 54.63 0.54
N LEU A 1038 -62.08 55.72 1.31
CA LEU A 1038 -62.98 56.83 0.95
C LEU A 1038 -62.37 57.39 -0.34
N ASP A 1039 -63.02 57.36 -1.48
CA ASP A 1039 -64.20 58.18 -1.72
C ASP A 1039 -65.06 57.56 -2.81
N GLU A 1040 -66.37 57.79 -2.69
CA GLU A 1040 -67.36 58.03 -3.75
C GLU A 1040 -67.29 57.10 -4.99
N SER A 1041 -68.31 56.34 -5.37
CA SER A 1041 -69.75 56.57 -5.25
C SER A 1041 -70.50 55.38 -5.85
N GLU A 1042 -71.73 55.18 -5.35
CA GLU A 1042 -72.92 54.69 -6.07
C GLU A 1042 -72.96 53.25 -6.59
N ASP A 1043 -73.98 52.55 -6.06
CA ASP A 1043 -74.93 51.68 -6.75
C ASP A 1043 -74.40 50.41 -7.45
N ALA A 1044 -75.08 49.29 -7.56
CA ALA A 1044 -76.32 48.70 -7.05
C ALA A 1044 -76.54 47.50 -8.00
N VAL A 1045 -76.75 46.31 -7.44
CA VAL A 1045 -77.73 45.31 -7.90
C VAL A 1045 -77.56 44.64 -9.29
N ASP A 1046 -77.55 43.30 -9.21
CA ASP A 1046 -77.93 42.28 -10.20
C ASP A 1046 -77.07 42.15 -11.48
N ASP A 1047 -76.89 41.00 -12.11
CA ASP A 1047 -77.56 39.70 -11.98
C ASP A 1047 -76.63 38.60 -12.54
N ALA A 1048 -77.04 37.37 -12.25
CA ALA A 1048 -76.51 36.14 -12.80
C ALA A 1048 -76.38 36.12 -14.34
N SER A 1049 -75.39 35.38 -14.84
CA SER A 1049 -75.66 34.37 -15.90
C SER A 1049 -74.46 33.44 -16.12
N SER A 1050 -74.68 32.17 -15.75
CA SER A 1050 -74.39 30.97 -16.52
C SER A 1050 -73.03 30.86 -17.25
N PHE A 1051 -72.24 29.85 -16.86
CA PHE A 1051 -71.59 29.02 -17.86
C PHE A 1051 -72.22 27.64 -17.90
N LYS A 1052 -72.69 27.32 -19.10
CA LYS A 1052 -73.44 26.14 -19.50
C LYS A 1052 -72.57 24.89 -19.41
N VAL A 1053 -73.03 23.90 -18.64
CA VAL A 1053 -72.83 22.49 -18.99
C VAL A 1053 -73.65 22.24 -20.26
N THR A 1054 -72.99 21.86 -21.35
CA THR A 1054 -73.65 21.44 -22.58
C THR A 1054 -73.25 20.00 -22.88
N SER A 1055 -74.26 19.13 -22.93
CA SER A 1055 -74.30 17.69 -23.27
C SER A 1055 -74.21 16.67 -22.13
N ILE A 1056 -75.34 15.98 -21.90
CA ILE A 1056 -75.52 14.80 -21.02
C ILE A 1056 -74.90 13.58 -21.73
N SER A 1057 -73.60 13.58 -21.96
CA SER A 1057 -72.89 12.45 -22.59
C SER A 1057 -71.90 11.75 -21.67
N GLU A 1058 -71.59 12.33 -20.52
CA GLU A 1058 -70.61 11.77 -19.59
C GLU A 1058 -71.27 10.79 -18.62
N THR A 1059 -70.65 9.61 -18.47
CA THR A 1059 -71.18 8.52 -17.65
C THR A 1059 -70.36 8.40 -16.37
N ILE A 1060 -71.00 8.51 -15.22
CA ILE A 1060 -70.36 8.45 -13.90
C ILE A 1060 -70.68 7.12 -13.23
N LEU A 1061 -69.67 6.48 -12.66
CA LEU A 1061 -69.81 5.28 -11.84
C LEU A 1061 -69.77 5.64 -10.35
N LEU A 1062 -70.85 5.36 -9.62
CA LEU A 1062 -70.94 5.53 -8.17
C LEU A 1062 -70.77 4.17 -7.48
N VAL A 1063 -69.84 4.09 -6.52
CA VAL A 1063 -69.56 2.86 -5.78
C VAL A 1063 -69.64 3.12 -4.28
N ASP A 1064 -70.62 2.51 -3.61
CA ASP A 1064 -70.82 2.64 -2.15
C ASP A 1064 -71.62 1.42 -1.67
N ASP A 1065 -71.27 0.85 -0.51
CA ASP A 1065 -71.93 -0.36 0.00
C ASP A 1065 -73.31 -0.06 0.62
N ASN A 1066 -73.59 1.21 0.89
CA ASN A 1066 -74.88 1.67 1.37
C ASN A 1066 -75.81 2.04 0.22
N ILE A 1067 -76.78 1.16 -0.02
CA ILE A 1067 -77.80 1.28 -1.07
C ILE A 1067 -78.62 2.58 -0.94
N GLU A 1068 -78.86 3.09 0.28
CA GLU A 1068 -79.62 4.33 0.48
C GLU A 1068 -78.83 5.56 -0.02
N ILE A 1069 -77.52 5.59 0.20
CA ILE A 1069 -76.62 6.67 -0.26
C ILE A 1069 -76.46 6.60 -1.78
N LEU A 1070 -76.25 5.41 -2.35
CA LEU A 1070 -76.23 5.22 -3.80
C LEU A 1070 -77.51 5.73 -4.46
N THR A 1071 -78.67 5.35 -3.92
CA THR A 1071 -79.96 5.75 -4.48
C THR A 1071 -80.16 7.27 -4.40
N TYR A 1072 -79.73 7.89 -3.30
CA TYR A 1072 -79.80 9.33 -3.10
C TYR A 1072 -78.88 10.10 -4.07
N LEU A 1073 -77.61 9.69 -4.19
CA LEU A 1073 -76.65 10.34 -5.09
C LEU A 1073 -77.00 10.11 -6.56
N GLN A 1074 -77.45 8.91 -6.91
CA GLN A 1074 -77.95 8.61 -8.26
C GLN A 1074 -79.12 9.52 -8.62
N LYS A 1075 -80.06 9.76 -7.69
CA LYS A 1075 -81.22 10.62 -7.94
C LYS A 1075 -80.82 12.09 -8.19
N GLU A 1076 -79.85 12.62 -7.45
CA GLU A 1076 -79.44 14.02 -7.62
C GLU A 1076 -78.50 14.23 -8.82
N LEU A 1077 -77.58 13.29 -9.10
CA LEU A 1077 -76.61 13.41 -10.20
C LEU A 1077 -77.18 12.97 -11.57
N SER A 1078 -78.19 12.11 -11.60
CA SER A 1078 -78.87 11.67 -12.84
C SER A 1078 -79.56 12.81 -13.60
N ARG A 1079 -79.72 13.98 -12.98
CA ARG A 1079 -80.24 15.18 -13.66
C ARG A 1079 -79.27 15.74 -14.70
N ASN A 1080 -77.96 15.59 -14.48
CA ASN A 1080 -76.91 16.22 -15.29
C ASN A 1080 -75.97 15.18 -15.97
N PHE A 1081 -75.88 13.95 -15.44
CA PHE A 1081 -74.98 12.89 -15.92
C PHE A 1081 -75.70 11.55 -16.08
N LYS A 1082 -75.16 10.63 -16.91
CA LYS A 1082 -75.65 9.24 -16.94
C LYS A 1082 -74.98 8.47 -15.80
N VAL A 1083 -75.75 8.01 -14.81
CA VAL A 1083 -75.19 7.40 -13.60
C VAL A 1083 -75.37 5.89 -13.60
N ILE A 1084 -74.27 5.15 -13.43
CA ILE A 1084 -74.25 3.71 -13.16
C ILE A 1084 -73.78 3.49 -11.72
N THR A 1085 -74.32 2.50 -11.04
CA THR A 1085 -74.03 2.22 -9.62
C THR A 1085 -73.47 0.82 -9.46
N ALA A 1086 -72.53 0.64 -8.53
CA ALA A 1086 -72.03 -0.65 -8.05
C ALA A 1086 -71.95 -0.63 -6.52
N GLN A 1087 -72.09 -1.78 -5.86
CA GLN A 1087 -72.14 -1.85 -4.38
C GLN A 1087 -70.79 -2.18 -3.73
N ASN A 1088 -69.79 -2.57 -4.52
CA ASN A 1088 -68.42 -2.80 -4.06
C ASN A 1088 -67.41 -2.66 -5.21
N GLY A 1089 -66.11 -2.64 -4.88
CA GLY A 1089 -65.05 -2.44 -5.86
C GLY A 1089 -64.97 -3.54 -6.93
N ARG A 1090 -65.30 -4.79 -6.60
CA ARG A 1090 -65.25 -5.89 -7.57
C ARG A 1090 -66.36 -5.76 -8.62
N GLU A 1091 -67.58 -5.43 -8.20
CA GLU A 1091 -68.68 -5.16 -9.11
C GLU A 1091 -68.39 -3.93 -10.00
N ALA A 1092 -67.75 -2.90 -9.42
CA ALA A 1092 -67.33 -1.72 -10.17
C ALA A 1092 -66.36 -2.05 -11.32
N LEU A 1093 -65.41 -2.97 -11.11
CA LEU A 1093 -64.50 -3.44 -12.17
C LEU A 1093 -65.21 -4.20 -13.29
N GLU A 1094 -66.23 -4.99 -12.96
CA GLU A 1094 -67.04 -5.66 -14.00
C GLU A 1094 -67.82 -4.67 -14.86
N VAL A 1095 -68.29 -3.57 -14.27
CA VAL A 1095 -68.98 -2.49 -14.97
C VAL A 1095 -68.01 -1.71 -15.87
N LEU A 1096 -66.82 -1.35 -15.34
CA LEU A 1096 -65.77 -0.66 -16.10
C LEU A 1096 -65.29 -1.45 -17.32
N GLY A 1097 -65.34 -2.79 -17.28
CA GLY A 1097 -65.02 -3.65 -18.41
C GLY A 1097 -66.09 -3.72 -19.51
N LYS A 1098 -67.33 -3.27 -19.24
CA LYS A 1098 -68.47 -3.39 -20.16
C LYS A 1098 -68.90 -2.07 -20.78
N GLU A 1099 -68.75 -0.95 -20.07
CA GLU A 1099 -69.23 0.37 -20.47
C GLU A 1099 -68.12 1.42 -20.24
N ASN A 1100 -68.03 2.43 -21.12
CA ASN A 1100 -67.04 3.49 -20.98
C ASN A 1100 -67.51 4.56 -19.98
N MET A 1101 -66.72 4.75 -18.91
CA MET A 1101 -66.97 5.74 -17.86
C MET A 1101 -66.13 7.00 -18.07
N SER A 1102 -66.58 8.10 -17.50
CA SER A 1102 -65.90 9.40 -17.51
C SER A 1102 -65.35 9.79 -16.13
N LEU A 1103 -65.96 9.27 -15.04
CA LEU A 1103 -65.56 9.53 -13.65
C LEU A 1103 -66.01 8.37 -12.76
N VAL A 1104 -65.18 8.01 -11.78
CA VAL A 1104 -65.52 7.04 -10.72
C VAL A 1104 -65.55 7.74 -9.37
N VAL A 1105 -66.64 7.62 -8.63
CA VAL A 1105 -66.77 8.13 -7.25
C VAL A 1105 -67.01 6.93 -6.33
N SER A 1106 -66.11 6.69 -5.39
CA SER A 1106 -66.12 5.47 -4.55
C SER A 1106 -66.02 5.79 -3.06
N ASP A 1107 -66.78 5.08 -2.21
CA ASP A 1107 -66.50 5.05 -0.77
C ASP A 1107 -65.17 4.31 -0.52
N VAL A 1108 -64.41 4.77 0.46
CA VAL A 1108 -63.14 4.18 0.88
C VAL A 1108 -63.37 2.81 1.53
N MET A 1109 -64.40 2.68 2.37
CA MET A 1109 -64.64 1.45 3.14
C MET A 1109 -65.81 0.66 2.57
N MET A 1110 -65.53 -0.39 1.80
CA MET A 1110 -66.55 -1.28 1.22
C MET A 1110 -66.13 -2.75 1.38
N PRO A 1111 -67.08 -3.70 1.47
CA PRO A 1111 -66.78 -5.13 1.55
C PRO A 1111 -66.27 -5.69 0.21
N GLU A 1112 -65.60 -6.85 0.28
CA GLU A 1112 -64.92 -7.56 -0.82
C GLU A 1112 -63.70 -6.88 -1.43
N MET A 1113 -63.87 -5.67 -1.97
CA MET A 1113 -62.79 -4.83 -2.50
C MET A 1113 -63.12 -3.39 -2.12
N ASP A 1114 -62.23 -2.79 -1.36
CA ASP A 1114 -62.41 -1.44 -0.83
C ASP A 1114 -62.10 -0.38 -1.90
N GLY A 1115 -62.46 0.89 -1.62
CA GLY A 1115 -62.32 1.97 -2.60
C GLY A 1115 -60.86 2.30 -2.92
N MET A 1116 -59.94 2.02 -1.99
CA MET A 1116 -58.51 2.25 -2.17
C MET A 1116 -57.91 1.23 -3.13
N GLU A 1117 -58.20 -0.06 -2.91
CA GLU A 1117 -57.83 -1.16 -3.81
C GLU A 1117 -58.41 -0.95 -5.21
N LEU A 1118 -59.67 -0.50 -5.31
CA LEU A 1118 -60.29 -0.15 -6.58
C LEU A 1118 -59.54 0.99 -7.29
N CYS A 1119 -59.22 2.07 -6.57
CA CYS A 1119 -58.50 3.22 -7.12
C CYS A 1119 -57.12 2.81 -7.63
N THR A 1120 -56.35 2.08 -6.83
CA THR A 1120 -55.03 1.58 -7.24
C THR A 1120 -55.15 0.70 -8.49
N TYR A 1121 -56.13 -0.21 -8.54
CA TYR A 1121 -56.33 -1.06 -9.71
C TYR A 1121 -56.68 -0.25 -10.98
N ILE A 1122 -57.55 0.75 -10.87
CA ILE A 1122 -57.90 1.64 -11.99
C ILE A 1122 -56.65 2.37 -12.49
N LYS A 1123 -55.85 2.94 -11.58
CA LYS A 1123 -54.67 3.76 -11.92
C LYS A 1123 -53.49 2.94 -12.44
N GLU A 1124 -53.33 1.69 -12.00
CA GLU A 1124 -52.30 0.78 -12.51
C GLU A 1124 -52.69 0.12 -13.84
N ASN A 1125 -53.99 -0.01 -14.14
CA ASN A 1125 -54.44 -0.64 -15.37
C ASN A 1125 -54.40 0.34 -16.56
N PRO A 1126 -53.58 0.10 -17.61
CA PRO A 1126 -53.40 1.04 -18.72
C PRO A 1126 -54.69 1.41 -19.47
N SER A 1127 -55.71 0.54 -19.43
CA SER A 1127 -57.00 0.78 -20.08
C SER A 1127 -57.89 1.75 -19.30
N PHE A 1128 -57.69 1.90 -17.99
CA PHE A 1128 -58.55 2.70 -17.10
C PHE A 1128 -57.82 3.83 -16.37
N CYS A 1129 -56.49 3.87 -16.43
CA CYS A 1129 -55.68 4.80 -15.64
C CYS A 1129 -55.95 6.30 -15.89
N HIS A 1130 -56.49 6.63 -17.07
CA HIS A 1130 -56.89 7.99 -17.43
C HIS A 1130 -58.22 8.41 -16.79
N LEU A 1131 -58.97 7.49 -16.18
CA LEU A 1131 -60.23 7.81 -15.52
C LEU A 1131 -59.96 8.54 -14.20
N PRO A 1132 -60.61 9.69 -13.96
CA PRO A 1132 -60.55 10.35 -12.68
C PRO A 1132 -61.31 9.54 -11.61
N VAL A 1133 -60.75 9.48 -10.40
CA VAL A 1133 -61.30 8.77 -9.25
C VAL A 1133 -61.40 9.72 -8.06
N ILE A 1134 -62.61 9.91 -7.54
CA ILE A 1134 -62.89 10.69 -6.32
C ILE A 1134 -63.27 9.73 -5.19
N LEU A 1135 -62.59 9.84 -4.06
CA LEU A 1135 -62.85 8.99 -2.90
C LEU A 1135 -63.69 9.72 -1.84
N LEU A 1136 -64.71 9.03 -1.31
CA LEU A 1136 -65.57 9.52 -0.24
C LEU A 1136 -65.18 8.83 1.08
N THR A 1137 -65.06 9.58 2.17
CA THR A 1137 -64.75 8.99 3.49
C THR A 1137 -65.55 9.59 4.62
N ALA A 1138 -65.71 8.89 5.74
CA ALA A 1138 -66.28 9.44 6.97
C ALA A 1138 -65.23 9.95 7.99
N LYS A 1139 -63.92 9.83 7.71
CA LYS A 1139 -62.85 10.15 8.68
C LYS A 1139 -61.97 11.33 8.25
N SER A 1140 -61.79 12.30 9.14
CA SER A 1140 -61.12 13.59 8.92
C SER A 1140 -59.64 13.65 9.33
N MET A 1141 -58.92 12.52 9.40
CA MET A 1141 -57.48 12.50 9.72
C MET A 1141 -56.61 12.57 8.45
N THR A 1142 -55.63 13.48 8.46
CA THR A 1142 -54.72 13.81 7.34
C THR A 1142 -54.01 12.60 6.72
N MET A 1143 -53.75 11.55 7.51
CA MET A 1143 -53.07 10.33 7.08
C MET A 1143 -53.87 9.52 6.04
N TYR A 1144 -55.21 9.48 6.12
CA TYR A 1144 -56.03 8.73 5.15
C TYR A 1144 -56.27 9.51 3.85
N VAL A 1145 -56.17 10.84 3.90
CA VAL A 1145 -56.16 11.71 2.72
C VAL A 1145 -54.85 11.52 1.95
N GLU A 1146 -53.72 11.46 2.66
CA GLU A 1146 -52.41 11.16 2.07
C GLU A 1146 -52.35 9.76 1.43
N GLU A 1147 -52.87 8.73 2.10
CA GLU A 1147 -52.97 7.37 1.52
C GLU A 1147 -53.87 7.37 0.26
N GLY A 1148 -55.00 8.09 0.28
CA GLY A 1148 -55.91 8.30 -0.86
C GLY A 1148 -55.21 8.84 -2.11
N PHE A 1149 -54.47 9.94 -1.96
CA PHE A 1149 -53.69 10.53 -3.05
C PHE A 1149 -52.52 9.63 -3.48
N GLN A 1150 -51.89 8.90 -2.56
CA GLN A 1150 -50.84 7.92 -2.91
C GLN A 1150 -51.36 6.75 -3.74
N ALA A 1151 -52.59 6.29 -3.48
CA ALA A 1151 -53.29 5.31 -4.32
C ALA A 1151 -53.70 5.85 -5.70
N GLY A 1152 -53.47 7.14 -5.96
CA GLY A 1152 -53.68 7.80 -7.23
C GLY A 1152 -55.05 8.46 -7.39
N ALA A 1153 -55.82 8.65 -6.32
CA ALA A 1153 -57.08 9.38 -6.39
C ALA A 1153 -56.85 10.85 -6.78
N ASP A 1154 -57.77 11.41 -7.56
CA ASP A 1154 -57.66 12.77 -8.07
C ASP A 1154 -58.20 13.81 -7.09
N ASP A 1155 -59.20 13.44 -6.29
CA ASP A 1155 -59.72 14.26 -5.20
C ASP A 1155 -60.39 13.42 -4.10
N TYR A 1156 -60.65 14.06 -2.96
CA TYR A 1156 -61.13 13.39 -1.75
C TYR A 1156 -62.15 14.23 -0.98
N LEU A 1157 -63.31 13.64 -0.66
CA LEU A 1157 -64.41 14.33 0.04
C LEU A 1157 -64.79 13.65 1.36
N VAL A 1158 -64.91 14.44 2.43
CA VAL A 1158 -65.27 13.97 3.77
C VAL A 1158 -66.79 14.09 4.00
N LYS A 1159 -67.44 12.99 4.40
CA LYS A 1159 -68.85 12.88 4.79
C LYS A 1159 -69.04 13.49 6.20
N PRO A 1160 -70.07 14.34 6.43
CA PRO A 1160 -71.10 14.75 5.49
C PRO A 1160 -70.63 15.92 4.59
N PHE A 1161 -70.76 15.75 3.28
CA PHE A 1161 -70.51 16.79 2.28
C PHE A 1161 -71.81 17.30 1.67
N LYS A 1162 -71.80 18.53 1.14
CA LYS A 1162 -72.93 19.05 0.35
C LYS A 1162 -72.79 18.54 -1.08
N VAL A 1163 -73.86 18.01 -1.67
CA VAL A 1163 -73.85 17.49 -3.06
C VAL A 1163 -73.44 18.57 -4.07
N SER A 1164 -73.75 19.84 -3.79
CA SER A 1164 -73.28 20.97 -4.61
C SER A 1164 -71.76 21.03 -4.74
N THR A 1165 -71.01 20.58 -3.74
CA THR A 1165 -69.53 20.53 -3.75
C THR A 1165 -69.01 19.44 -4.68
N LEU A 1166 -69.80 18.41 -5.00
CA LEU A 1166 -69.42 17.32 -5.91
C LEU A 1166 -69.76 17.65 -7.39
N ILE A 1167 -70.55 18.71 -7.62
CA ILE A 1167 -70.98 19.17 -8.95
C ILE A 1167 -70.09 20.32 -9.47
N VAL A 1168 -69.49 21.08 -8.55
CA VAL A 1168 -68.51 22.16 -8.83
C VAL A 1168 -67.16 21.53 -9.15
#